data_AF-A0AAU1V124-F1
#
_entry.id   AF-A0AAU1V124-F1
#
_cell.length_a   1.000
_cell.length_b   1.000
_cell.length_c   1.000
_cell.angle_alpha   90.00
_cell.angle_beta   90.00
_cell.angle_gamma   90.00
#
_symmetry.space_group_name_H-M   'P 1'
#
loop_
_entity.id
_entity.type
_entity.pdbx_description
1 polymer ?
#
loop_
_entity_poly.entity_id
_entity_poly.type
_entity_poly.pdbx_seq_one_letter_code
_entity_poly.pdbx_strand_id
1 'polypeptide(L)'
;MTAEPVPTYQLKIDLRDVSPPIWRRVTLPADTSLGCLHDIVQTCFGWDDSHLHSFTEPASGGRFVDFDAPLDRGPLRDADEESVTVAEVLPYEGGRLEYTYDFGDDWRHRITLEKILPASTPDRRVRCTGGRRAMPRAEDIGGAWGLQTVLDAVTDGDAPAPEPWTVLVETLCEEGFDPARFDRDALDLELAGLDPQPPTATPAAGRAEAAPRGRRCSCGEVHDDEDLDMEFVPVRPVSLAPRAELAAAVQQVPLIASALRLAQWCQGGRAVTSRDVLKPALGRLAVQELRLWTQDDELSALRPADRDQRLARLRSSGDLPCLDGPWRLAVYADLVEISKGIAHPGSGLPATAGDEGVLELWCDALGDELDDLNDLGNLGLSSVLLGALGMEDEDGDGLAAVVLRALYEVPDGEWLDAAPLLGALREDLPKQQARLVELFFLQILDQAAVVLAEYQAAEVEPGPETSRQQDHILLGILGIGASVEDGDGTPPAGTRLRLTPLGRHGLREYLLAEGFHAPVIGELADADAPTLLDALLDYDPEAAHCEITGWIGHRGQGPAAVQLIDACAGLEADAALRRLAAAPVLAELDEPRALAVLRKAAASQVPGCAETAAIALAGRGEIPEGHGPELQLWGLVDHLWGPLGVADEALAMFLEQEGDSVLPFLDQAADDLWRCDHPATGAVLDAAGRLLRARDKALAKRLRRSATRVGPGRRP
;
A
#
# COMPACT_ATOMS: atom_id res chain seq x y z
N MET A 1 -26.35 -21.31 47.63
CA MET A 1 -26.30 -21.47 46.17
C MET A 1 -25.01 -22.20 45.88
N THR A 2 -25.09 -23.45 45.44
CA THR A 2 -23.91 -24.26 45.07
C THR A 2 -23.39 -23.71 43.75
N ALA A 3 -22.17 -23.14 43.76
CA ALA A 3 -21.51 -22.66 42.55
C ALA A 3 -21.51 -23.76 41.49
N GLU A 4 -21.85 -23.41 40.24
CA GLU A 4 -21.78 -24.36 39.14
C GLU A 4 -20.34 -24.88 38.99
N PRO A 5 -20.17 -26.16 38.66
CA PRO A 5 -18.84 -26.75 38.54
C PRO A 5 -18.13 -26.18 37.31
N VAL A 6 -17.14 -25.31 37.54
CA VAL A 6 -16.32 -24.68 36.50
C VAL A 6 -15.23 -25.65 36.04
N PRO A 7 -15.01 -25.84 34.72
CA PRO A 7 -13.92 -26.67 34.22
C PRO A 7 -12.56 -26.06 34.56
N THR A 8 -11.53 -26.89 34.67
CA THR A 8 -10.15 -26.44 34.89
C THR A 8 -9.43 -26.43 33.55
N TYR A 9 -8.87 -25.27 33.18
CA TYR A 9 -8.07 -25.13 31.97
C TYR A 9 -6.61 -25.42 32.28
N GLN A 10 -5.95 -26.20 31.43
CA GLN A 10 -4.50 -26.34 31.43
C GLN A 10 -3.91 -25.48 30.32
N LEU A 11 -3.21 -24.42 30.69
CA LEU A 11 -2.57 -23.50 29.76
C LEU A 11 -1.07 -23.76 29.71
N LYS A 12 -0.50 -23.61 28.51
CA LYS A 12 0.95 -23.49 28.31
C LYS A 12 1.26 -22.07 27.90
N ILE A 13 2.15 -21.41 28.63
CA ILE A 13 2.58 -20.03 28.43
C ILE A 13 4.04 -20.09 27.98
N ASP A 14 4.29 -19.79 26.71
CA ASP A 14 5.62 -19.80 26.09
C ASP A 14 6.12 -18.37 25.89
N LEU A 15 7.29 -18.03 26.44
CA LEU A 15 7.98 -16.79 26.10
C LEU A 15 8.55 -16.91 24.67
N ARG A 16 8.24 -15.93 23.82
CA ARG A 16 8.64 -15.90 22.41
C ARG A 16 10.09 -15.42 22.26
N ASP A 17 10.67 -15.73 21.11
CA ASP A 17 12.00 -15.23 20.68
C ASP A 17 13.21 -15.59 21.56
N VAL A 18 13.04 -16.56 22.48
CA VAL A 18 14.12 -17.09 23.33
C VAL A 18 14.46 -18.53 22.97
N SER A 19 15.75 -18.84 22.84
CA SER A 19 16.24 -20.18 22.51
C SER A 19 17.43 -20.59 23.40
N PRO A 20 17.39 -21.74 24.09
CA PRO A 20 16.29 -22.71 24.19
C PRO A 20 15.00 -22.17 24.87
N PRO A 21 13.82 -22.74 24.60
CA PRO A 21 12.55 -22.15 25.00
C PRO A 21 12.35 -22.11 26.53
N ILE A 22 11.83 -20.98 27.01
CA ILE A 22 11.37 -20.76 28.39
C ILE A 22 9.84 -20.82 28.39
N TRP A 23 9.25 -21.66 29.23
CA TRP A 23 7.80 -21.80 29.30
C TRP A 23 7.32 -22.28 30.65
N ARG A 24 6.04 -22.01 30.95
CA ARG A 24 5.31 -22.49 32.13
C ARG A 24 4.02 -23.18 31.71
N ARG A 25 3.58 -24.15 32.50
CA ARG A 25 2.29 -24.82 32.32
C ARG A 25 1.52 -24.73 33.62
N VAL A 26 0.37 -24.08 33.54
CA VAL A 26 -0.46 -23.78 34.69
C VAL A 26 -1.86 -24.38 34.52
N THR A 27 -2.51 -24.66 35.64
CA THR A 27 -3.94 -24.99 35.66
C THR A 27 -4.69 -23.98 36.50
N LEU A 28 -5.82 -23.49 35.98
CA LEU A 28 -6.67 -22.49 36.62
C LEU A 28 -8.16 -22.73 36.27
N PRO A 29 -9.11 -22.16 37.02
CA PRO A 29 -10.52 -22.16 36.64
C PRO A 29 -10.75 -21.47 35.29
N ALA A 30 -11.63 -22.02 34.46
CA ALA A 30 -11.92 -21.45 33.14
C ALA A 30 -12.62 -20.07 33.21
N ASP A 31 -13.27 -19.76 34.33
CA ASP A 31 -13.99 -18.50 34.56
C ASP A 31 -13.08 -17.37 35.10
N THR A 32 -11.76 -17.56 35.13
CA THR A 32 -10.79 -16.53 35.55
C THR A 32 -10.84 -15.32 34.60
N SER A 33 -10.78 -14.08 35.11
CA SER A 33 -10.67 -12.87 34.27
C SER A 33 -9.32 -12.78 33.56
N LEU A 34 -9.21 -11.97 32.51
CA LEU A 34 -7.92 -11.71 31.87
C LEU A 34 -6.98 -10.88 32.75
N GLY A 35 -7.49 -9.96 33.57
CA GLY A 35 -6.67 -9.27 34.59
C GLY A 35 -6.04 -10.25 35.60
N CYS A 36 -6.80 -11.24 36.09
CA CYS A 36 -6.22 -12.32 36.90
C CYS A 36 -5.26 -13.22 36.12
N LEU A 37 -5.45 -13.39 34.80
CA LEU A 37 -4.51 -14.12 33.96
C LEU A 37 -3.17 -13.35 33.83
N HIS A 38 -3.21 -12.02 33.78
CA HIS A 38 -2.03 -11.16 33.79
C HIS A 38 -1.20 -11.41 35.05
N ASP A 39 -1.80 -11.37 36.24
CA ASP A 39 -1.12 -11.69 37.52
C ASP A 39 -0.44 -13.07 37.52
N ILE A 40 -1.10 -14.06 36.89
CA ILE A 40 -0.57 -15.42 36.75
C ILE A 40 0.65 -15.44 35.83
N VAL A 41 0.63 -14.69 34.72
CA VAL A 41 1.78 -14.57 33.81
C VAL A 41 2.93 -13.83 34.49
N GLN A 42 2.66 -12.72 35.17
CA GLN A 42 3.63 -11.95 35.96
C GLN A 42 4.38 -12.87 36.95
N THR A 43 3.63 -13.64 37.73
CA THR A 43 4.20 -14.60 38.70
C THR A 43 4.98 -15.72 38.00
N CYS A 44 4.52 -16.20 36.84
CA CYS A 44 5.18 -17.26 36.06
C CYS A 44 6.59 -16.89 35.58
N PHE A 45 6.82 -15.61 35.29
CA PHE A 45 8.07 -15.09 34.75
C PHE A 45 8.84 -14.18 35.73
N GLY A 46 8.31 -13.96 36.93
CA GLY A 46 9.00 -13.24 38.00
C GLY A 46 9.10 -11.75 37.74
N TRP A 47 8.03 -11.21 37.17
CA TRP A 47 7.84 -9.82 36.82
C TRP A 47 7.14 -9.05 37.96
N ASP A 48 7.34 -7.74 37.99
CA ASP A 48 6.95 -6.81 39.07
C ASP A 48 5.74 -5.92 38.69
N ASP A 49 5.13 -6.13 37.52
CA ASP A 49 3.97 -5.39 37.02
C ASP A 49 4.23 -3.87 36.90
N SER A 50 5.43 -3.51 36.45
CA SER A 50 5.88 -2.10 36.35
C SER A 50 5.47 -1.42 35.04
N HIS A 51 4.98 -2.19 34.06
CA HIS A 51 4.72 -1.73 32.70
C HIS A 51 3.33 -2.11 32.19
N LEU A 52 2.91 -1.46 31.11
CA LEU A 52 1.62 -1.76 30.45
C LEU A 52 1.63 -3.14 29.78
N HIS A 53 0.46 -3.76 29.69
CA HIS A 53 0.24 -5.03 29.00
C HIS A 53 -1.04 -5.05 28.17
N SER A 54 -1.16 -6.06 27.31
CA SER A 54 -2.40 -6.37 26.59
C SER A 54 -2.50 -7.85 26.22
N PHE A 55 -3.72 -8.33 26.04
CA PHE A 55 -4.01 -9.61 25.40
C PHE A 55 -4.59 -9.40 24.01
N THR A 56 -4.19 -10.22 23.04
CA THR A 56 -4.69 -10.16 21.66
C THR A 56 -5.12 -11.54 21.20
N GLU A 57 -6.33 -11.64 20.65
CA GLU A 57 -6.81 -12.86 19.99
C GLU A 57 -6.29 -12.92 18.54
N PRO A 58 -5.41 -13.88 18.16
CA PRO A 58 -4.78 -13.88 16.84
C PRO A 58 -5.72 -14.07 15.65
N ALA A 59 -6.93 -14.57 15.89
CA ALA A 59 -7.89 -14.88 14.82
C ALA A 59 -8.82 -13.71 14.49
N SER A 60 -9.08 -12.82 15.46
CA SER A 60 -10.04 -11.71 15.32
C SER A 60 -9.38 -10.34 15.44
N GLY A 61 -8.12 -10.27 15.90
CA GLY A 61 -7.47 -9.02 16.26
C GLY A 61 -8.03 -8.37 17.53
N GLY A 62 -8.99 -9.00 18.21
CA GLY A 62 -9.62 -8.46 19.42
C GLY A 62 -8.59 -8.22 20.52
N ARG A 63 -8.54 -6.99 21.03
CA ARG A 63 -7.59 -6.55 22.07
C ARG A 63 -8.29 -6.35 23.41
N PHE A 64 -7.69 -6.91 24.46
CA PHE A 64 -8.13 -6.77 25.85
C PHE A 64 -7.03 -6.05 26.65
N VAL A 65 -7.40 -4.95 27.30
CA VAL A 65 -6.46 -4.06 28.01
C VAL A 65 -7.02 -3.71 29.39
N ASP A 66 -6.13 -3.35 30.32
CA ASP A 66 -6.55 -2.73 31.58
C ASP A 66 -7.12 -1.33 31.29
N PHE A 67 -8.41 -1.14 31.56
CA PHE A 67 -9.03 0.16 31.39
C PHE A 67 -8.52 1.16 32.44
N ASP A 68 -8.16 0.75 33.65
CA ASP A 68 -7.69 1.70 34.66
C ASP A 68 -6.26 2.22 34.39
N ALA A 69 -5.54 1.65 33.42
CA ALA A 69 -4.25 2.14 32.95
C ALA A 69 -4.36 3.40 32.06
N PRO A 70 -3.33 4.29 32.07
CA PRO A 70 -3.29 5.52 31.26
C PRO A 70 -2.92 5.26 29.78
N LEU A 71 -3.71 4.43 29.10
CA LEU A 71 -3.66 4.16 27.65
C LEU A 71 -4.73 4.97 26.91
N ASP A 72 -4.42 5.40 25.68
CA ASP A 72 -5.43 6.00 24.80
C ASP A 72 -6.33 4.88 24.24
N ARG A 73 -7.62 4.91 24.59
CA ARG A 73 -8.55 3.79 24.36
C ARG A 73 -9.31 3.98 23.05
N GLY A 74 -9.35 2.95 22.21
CA GLY A 74 -10.21 2.92 21.02
C GLY A 74 -11.65 2.53 21.40
N PRO A 75 -12.64 3.46 21.37
CA PRO A 75 -13.97 3.21 21.93
C PRO A 75 -14.82 2.15 21.18
N LEU A 76 -14.31 1.61 20.07
CA LEU A 76 -15.02 0.65 19.20
C LEU A 76 -14.36 -0.74 19.13
N ARG A 77 -13.10 -0.91 19.59
CA ARG A 77 -12.32 -2.16 19.39
C ARG A 77 -11.69 -2.73 20.68
N ASP A 78 -11.44 -1.91 21.71
CA ASP A 78 -10.85 -2.39 22.97
C ASP A 78 -11.93 -2.92 23.95
N ALA A 79 -11.66 -4.08 24.54
CA ALA A 79 -12.45 -4.62 25.65
C ALA A 79 -11.66 -4.57 26.97
N ASP A 80 -12.38 -4.38 28.07
CA ASP A 80 -11.79 -4.36 29.40
C ASP A 80 -11.41 -5.80 29.82
N GLU A 81 -10.15 -6.03 30.18
CA GLU A 81 -9.67 -7.35 30.61
C GLU A 81 -10.35 -7.85 31.90
N GLU A 82 -10.88 -6.93 32.71
CA GLU A 82 -11.66 -7.23 33.91
C GLU A 82 -13.11 -7.64 33.59
N SER A 83 -13.52 -7.54 32.33
CA SER A 83 -14.87 -7.87 31.86
C SER A 83 -14.98 -9.19 31.09
N VAL A 84 -13.85 -9.85 30.80
CA VAL A 84 -13.77 -11.04 29.93
C VAL A 84 -13.07 -12.20 30.63
N THR A 85 -13.57 -13.42 30.42
CA THR A 85 -13.00 -14.65 30.99
C THR A 85 -12.04 -15.36 30.04
N VAL A 86 -11.13 -16.18 30.61
CA VAL A 86 -10.27 -17.08 29.83
C VAL A 86 -11.08 -18.04 28.96
N ALA A 87 -12.23 -18.53 29.43
CA ALA A 87 -13.09 -19.43 28.65
C ALA A 87 -13.70 -18.78 27.40
N GLU A 88 -13.96 -17.47 27.45
CA GLU A 88 -14.53 -16.73 26.32
C GLU A 88 -13.51 -16.53 25.19
N VAL A 89 -12.25 -16.26 25.54
CA VAL A 89 -11.17 -16.07 24.55
C VAL A 89 -10.45 -17.36 24.16
N LEU A 90 -10.57 -18.43 24.96
CA LEU A 90 -10.02 -19.76 24.66
C LEU A 90 -11.13 -20.83 24.74
N PRO A 91 -12.05 -20.89 23.74
CA PRO A 91 -13.21 -21.77 23.82
C PRO A 91 -12.93 -23.25 23.53
N TYR A 92 -11.77 -23.60 22.95
CA TYR A 92 -11.44 -24.98 22.56
C TYR A 92 -9.96 -25.34 22.76
N GLU A 93 -9.67 -26.62 22.98
CA GLU A 93 -8.30 -27.15 23.06
C GLU A 93 -7.52 -26.87 21.78
N GLY A 94 -6.31 -26.31 21.92
CA GLY A 94 -5.48 -25.82 20.83
C GLY A 94 -5.65 -24.34 20.51
N GLY A 95 -6.65 -23.66 21.12
CA GLY A 95 -6.83 -22.22 21.03
C GLY A 95 -5.60 -21.45 21.53
N ARG A 96 -5.39 -20.26 20.97
CA ARG A 96 -4.22 -19.41 21.23
C ARG A 96 -4.64 -17.99 21.57
N LEU A 97 -3.91 -17.40 22.50
CA LEU A 97 -4.01 -16.01 22.91
C LEU A 97 -2.57 -15.49 23.02
N GLU A 98 -2.31 -14.29 22.51
CA GLU A 98 -1.01 -13.64 22.68
C GLU A 98 -1.12 -12.62 23.82
N TYR A 99 -0.07 -12.50 24.62
CA TYR A 99 0.03 -11.57 25.73
C TYR A 99 1.36 -10.83 25.62
N THR A 100 1.29 -9.50 25.61
CA THR A 100 2.46 -8.63 25.52
C THR A 100 2.55 -7.81 26.79
N TYR A 101 3.71 -7.84 27.44
CA TYR A 101 4.03 -7.04 28.62
C TYR A 101 5.25 -6.18 28.35
N ASP A 102 5.23 -4.96 28.88
CA ASP A 102 6.20 -3.91 28.62
C ASP A 102 6.34 -3.57 27.14
N PHE A 103 5.62 -2.53 26.70
CA PHE A 103 5.63 -2.09 25.31
C PHE A 103 6.96 -1.46 24.87
N GLY A 104 7.90 -1.23 25.80
CA GLY A 104 9.28 -0.87 25.46
C GLY A 104 10.10 -2.10 25.07
N ASP A 105 10.16 -3.09 25.96
CA ASP A 105 10.96 -4.32 25.80
C ASP A 105 10.28 -5.42 24.95
N ASP A 106 8.97 -5.31 24.70
CA ASP A 106 8.13 -6.23 23.90
C ASP A 106 8.20 -7.70 24.38
N TRP A 107 7.89 -7.96 25.65
CA TRP A 107 7.84 -9.33 26.17
C TRP A 107 6.60 -10.10 25.70
N ARG A 108 6.74 -10.79 24.57
CA ARG A 108 5.64 -11.55 23.96
C ARG A 108 5.53 -12.97 24.49
N HIS A 109 4.32 -13.33 24.92
CA HIS A 109 3.96 -14.66 25.40
C HIS A 109 2.84 -15.24 24.58
N ARG A 110 3.04 -16.47 24.13
CA ARG A 110 1.95 -17.25 23.54
C ARG A 110 1.34 -18.15 24.59
N ILE A 111 0.04 -17.95 24.82
CA ILE A 111 -0.79 -18.74 25.73
C ILE A 111 -1.59 -19.73 24.90
N THR A 112 -1.42 -21.03 25.15
CA THR A 112 -2.14 -22.10 24.44
C THR A 112 -2.98 -22.92 25.42
N LEU A 113 -4.26 -23.08 25.13
CA LEU A 113 -5.12 -24.00 25.87
C LEU A 113 -4.80 -25.45 25.46
N GLU A 114 -4.09 -26.19 26.30
CA GLU A 114 -3.70 -27.56 25.96
C GLU A 114 -4.80 -28.58 26.27
N LYS A 115 -5.51 -28.41 27.39
CA LYS A 115 -6.54 -29.35 27.86
C LYS A 115 -7.65 -28.66 28.65
N ILE A 116 -8.88 -29.11 28.45
CA ILE A 116 -10.04 -28.78 29.27
C ILE A 116 -10.32 -29.96 30.19
N LEU A 117 -10.00 -29.80 31.48
CA LEU A 117 -10.17 -30.87 32.47
C LEU A 117 -11.59 -30.86 33.06
N PRO A 118 -12.20 -32.04 33.29
CA PRO A 118 -13.56 -32.12 33.84
C PRO A 118 -13.66 -31.43 35.19
N ALA A 119 -14.72 -30.64 35.37
CA ALA A 119 -14.99 -29.96 36.62
C ALA A 119 -15.10 -30.97 37.78
N SER A 120 -14.06 -31.03 38.61
CA SER A 120 -14.01 -31.95 39.75
C SER A 120 -13.36 -31.26 40.95
N THR A 121 -14.13 -31.21 42.05
CA THR A 121 -13.89 -30.51 43.32
C THR A 121 -13.73 -28.98 43.25
N PRO A 122 -14.17 -28.22 44.28
CA PRO A 122 -14.19 -26.75 44.29
C PRO A 122 -12.81 -26.10 44.44
N ASP A 123 -11.72 -26.77 44.03
CA ASP A 123 -10.36 -26.25 44.17
C ASP A 123 -10.09 -25.24 43.04
N ARG A 124 -10.31 -23.95 43.34
CA ARG A 124 -10.09 -22.84 42.41
C ARG A 124 -8.62 -22.42 42.31
N ARG A 125 -7.68 -23.07 43.01
CA ARG A 125 -6.32 -22.56 43.10
C ARG A 125 -5.55 -22.74 41.77
N VAL A 126 -4.72 -21.76 41.43
CA VAL A 126 -3.75 -21.88 40.34
C VAL A 126 -2.65 -22.87 40.73
N ARG A 127 -2.21 -23.71 39.79
CA ARG A 127 -1.09 -24.65 39.99
C ARG A 127 -0.11 -24.60 38.85
N CYS A 128 1.17 -24.73 39.16
CA CYS A 128 2.20 -25.04 38.18
C CYS A 128 2.34 -26.56 38.00
N THR A 129 1.96 -27.06 36.83
CA THR A 129 2.06 -28.49 36.47
C THR A 129 3.31 -28.82 35.67
N GLY A 130 4.04 -27.82 35.20
CA GLY A 130 5.34 -28.00 34.57
C GLY A 130 5.94 -26.70 34.04
N GLY A 131 7.18 -26.75 33.60
CA GLY A 131 7.88 -25.60 33.05
C GLY A 131 9.28 -26.00 32.60
N ARG A 132 9.99 -25.06 31.97
CA ARG A 132 11.37 -25.25 31.54
C ARG A 132 12.15 -23.95 31.66
N ARG A 133 13.41 -24.09 32.09
CA ARG A 133 14.40 -23.02 32.31
C ARG A 133 14.01 -22.04 33.41
N ALA A 134 15.02 -21.50 34.08
CA ALA A 134 14.85 -20.39 34.99
C ALA A 134 14.52 -19.12 34.19
N MET A 135 13.84 -18.18 34.84
CA MET A 135 13.68 -16.81 34.36
C MET A 135 14.32 -15.90 35.41
N PRO A 136 15.31 -15.05 35.06
CA PRO A 136 15.84 -14.07 36.00
C PRO A 136 14.79 -12.99 36.24
N ARG A 137 14.75 -12.44 37.46
CA ARG A 137 13.92 -11.26 37.77
C ARG A 137 14.63 -10.03 37.20
N ALA A 138 14.33 -9.73 35.95
CA ALA A 138 14.99 -8.69 35.19
C ALA A 138 14.02 -8.14 34.14
N GLU A 139 13.22 -7.18 34.56
CA GLU A 139 12.50 -6.26 33.68
C GLU A 139 13.51 -5.18 33.19
N ASP A 140 13.21 -4.48 32.10
CA ASP A 140 14.09 -3.47 31.50
C ASP A 140 15.46 -3.96 31.00
N ILE A 141 15.49 -5.14 30.36
CA ILE A 141 16.73 -5.67 29.77
C ILE A 141 16.77 -5.59 28.26
N GLY A 142 15.82 -4.95 27.59
CA GLY A 142 15.73 -4.92 26.14
C GLY A 142 15.15 -6.22 25.57
N GLY A 143 14.16 -6.78 26.28
CA GLY A 143 13.37 -7.91 25.81
C GLY A 143 14.14 -9.22 25.67
N ALA A 144 13.63 -10.10 24.78
CA ALA A 144 14.17 -11.44 24.57
C ALA A 144 15.66 -11.45 24.15
N TRP A 145 16.10 -10.41 23.42
CA TRP A 145 17.49 -10.29 22.96
C TRP A 145 18.46 -10.01 24.11
N GLY A 146 18.12 -9.05 24.97
CA GLY A 146 18.91 -8.75 26.16
C GLY A 146 18.91 -9.89 27.16
N LEU A 147 17.76 -10.57 27.35
CA LEU A 147 17.69 -11.79 28.13
C LEU A 147 18.67 -12.85 27.65
N GLN A 148 18.71 -13.12 26.33
CA GLN A 148 19.63 -14.12 25.80
C GLN A 148 21.08 -13.75 26.08
N THR A 149 21.43 -12.47 25.93
CA THR A 149 22.78 -11.95 26.21
C THR A 149 23.15 -12.12 27.70
N VAL A 150 22.23 -11.83 28.62
CA VAL A 150 22.41 -12.05 30.07
C VAL A 150 22.57 -13.54 30.39
N LEU A 151 21.72 -14.41 29.84
CA LEU A 151 21.78 -15.85 30.09
C LEU A 151 23.05 -16.49 29.54
N ASP A 152 23.54 -16.05 28.38
CA ASP A 152 24.78 -16.52 27.79
C ASP A 152 25.98 -16.11 28.65
N ALA A 153 26.01 -14.87 29.14
CA ALA A 153 27.07 -14.38 30.04
C ALA A 153 27.09 -15.11 31.40
N VAL A 154 25.93 -15.43 31.98
CA VAL A 154 25.86 -16.23 33.22
C VAL A 154 26.30 -17.68 32.98
N THR A 155 26.04 -18.22 31.78
CA THR A 155 26.43 -19.60 31.43
C THR A 155 27.94 -19.70 31.15
N ASP A 156 28.53 -18.68 30.52
CA ASP A 156 29.96 -18.58 30.23
C ASP A 156 30.65 -17.67 31.27
N GLY A 157 30.84 -18.19 32.48
CA GLY A 157 31.33 -17.43 33.64
C GLY A 157 32.75 -16.82 33.52
N ASP A 158 33.46 -17.06 32.41
CA ASP A 158 34.73 -16.40 32.07
C ASP A 158 34.56 -15.22 31.08
N ALA A 159 33.36 -15.04 30.51
CA ALA A 159 33.04 -13.96 29.59
C ALA A 159 32.84 -12.62 30.33
N PRO A 160 33.31 -11.49 29.77
CA PRO A 160 33.04 -10.19 30.35
C PRO A 160 31.53 -9.91 30.30
N ALA A 161 30.96 -9.47 31.43
CA ALA A 161 29.55 -9.15 31.50
C ALA A 161 29.22 -7.97 30.54
N PRO A 162 28.17 -8.11 29.71
CA PRO A 162 27.81 -7.12 28.69
C PRO A 162 27.26 -5.84 29.34
N GLU A 163 27.73 -4.67 28.88
CA GLU A 163 27.05 -3.40 29.19
C GLU A 163 25.71 -3.31 28.43
N PRO A 164 24.64 -2.75 29.02
CA PRO A 164 24.59 -2.12 30.36
C PRO A 164 24.32 -3.08 31.54
N TRP A 165 24.16 -4.39 31.29
CA TRP A 165 23.67 -5.37 32.29
C TRP A 165 24.75 -5.98 33.18
N THR A 166 25.94 -5.38 33.27
CA THR A 166 27.07 -5.87 34.05
C THR A 166 26.68 -6.23 35.49
N VAL A 167 25.96 -5.31 36.17
CA VAL A 167 25.53 -5.49 37.56
C VAL A 167 24.54 -6.64 37.72
N LEU A 168 23.63 -6.81 36.76
CA LEU A 168 22.64 -7.89 36.77
C LEU A 168 23.32 -9.25 36.63
N VAL A 169 24.24 -9.40 35.68
CA VAL A 169 25.00 -10.64 35.45
C VAL A 169 25.84 -11.00 36.67
N GLU A 170 26.55 -10.02 37.26
CA GLU A 170 27.32 -10.22 38.48
C GLU A 170 26.44 -10.73 39.64
N THR A 171 25.28 -10.08 39.84
CA THR A 171 24.31 -10.48 40.88
C THR A 171 23.79 -11.90 40.67
N LEU A 172 23.40 -12.26 39.46
CA LEU A 172 22.91 -13.60 39.12
C LEU A 172 23.99 -14.67 39.35
N CYS A 173 25.25 -14.36 39.02
CA CYS A 173 26.39 -15.25 39.28
C CYS A 173 26.65 -15.43 40.79
N GLU A 174 26.59 -14.35 41.59
CA GLU A 174 26.75 -14.40 43.04
C GLU A 174 25.65 -15.22 43.73
N GLU A 175 24.41 -15.10 43.24
CA GLU A 175 23.25 -15.86 43.73
C GLU A 175 23.25 -17.33 43.28
N GLY A 176 24.16 -17.71 42.37
CA GLY A 176 24.25 -19.06 41.83
C GLY A 176 23.08 -19.42 40.91
N PHE A 177 22.56 -18.44 40.16
CA PHE A 177 21.49 -18.62 39.21
C PHE A 177 21.88 -19.62 38.11
N ASP A 178 21.03 -20.62 37.86
CA ASP A 178 21.22 -21.61 36.80
C ASP A 178 20.11 -21.46 35.74
N PRO A 179 20.43 -20.90 34.55
CA PRO A 179 19.48 -20.73 33.44
C PRO A 179 18.74 -22.00 33.00
N ALA A 180 19.28 -23.20 33.28
CA ALA A 180 18.65 -24.47 32.92
C ALA A 180 17.69 -24.98 34.01
N ARG A 181 17.83 -24.53 35.26
CA ARG A 181 17.11 -25.07 36.42
C ARG A 181 15.73 -24.43 36.58
N PHE A 182 14.68 -25.22 36.36
CA PHE A 182 13.31 -24.81 36.67
C PHE A 182 12.82 -25.50 37.95
N ASP A 183 12.41 -24.72 38.95
CA ASP A 183 11.82 -25.22 40.20
C ASP A 183 10.29 -25.11 40.15
N ARG A 184 9.64 -26.22 39.82
CA ARG A 184 8.18 -26.31 39.72
C ARG A 184 7.50 -26.08 41.06
N ASP A 185 8.08 -26.60 42.15
CA ASP A 185 7.43 -26.60 43.47
C ASP A 185 7.48 -25.20 44.08
N ALA A 186 8.56 -24.45 43.83
CA ALA A 186 8.66 -23.04 44.19
C ALA A 186 7.60 -22.20 43.47
N LEU A 187 7.47 -22.33 42.14
CA LEU A 187 6.47 -21.58 41.38
C LEU A 187 5.03 -22.00 41.74
N ASP A 188 4.78 -23.28 42.01
CA ASP A 188 3.47 -23.77 42.47
C ASP A 188 3.06 -23.14 43.81
N LEU A 189 4.03 -22.88 44.69
CA LEU A 189 3.80 -22.21 45.98
C LEU A 189 3.49 -20.72 45.81
N GLU A 190 4.20 -20.03 44.91
CA GLU A 190 3.95 -18.62 44.58
C GLU A 190 2.56 -18.43 43.97
N LEU A 191 2.22 -19.24 42.95
CA LEU A 191 0.91 -19.21 42.29
C LEU A 191 -0.25 -19.59 43.21
N ALA A 192 0.00 -20.40 44.25
CA ALA A 192 -1.03 -20.75 45.24
C ALA A 192 -1.49 -19.56 46.09
N GLY A 193 -0.75 -18.45 46.08
CA GLY A 193 -1.13 -17.18 46.72
C GLY A 193 -2.11 -16.33 45.90
N LEU A 194 -2.24 -16.61 44.59
CA LEU A 194 -3.18 -15.91 43.71
C LEU A 194 -4.60 -16.45 43.87
N ASP A 195 -5.57 -15.55 43.80
CA ASP A 195 -7.00 -15.88 43.88
C ASP A 195 -7.66 -15.62 42.51
N PRO A 196 -7.85 -16.65 41.65
CA PRO A 196 -8.41 -16.46 40.32
C PRO A 196 -9.91 -16.18 40.42
N GLN A 197 -10.25 -14.90 40.42
CA GLN A 197 -11.61 -14.42 40.51
C GLN A 197 -12.25 -14.30 39.11
N PRO A 198 -13.58 -14.47 39.01
CA PRO A 198 -14.30 -14.13 37.81
C PRO A 198 -14.38 -12.61 37.60
N PRO A 199 -14.68 -12.14 36.37
CA PRO A 199 -14.88 -10.75 36.03
C PRO A 199 -15.73 -9.99 37.06
N THR A 200 -15.23 -8.85 37.52
CA THR A 200 -15.93 -8.01 38.51
C THR A 200 -16.89 -7.02 37.85
N ALA A 201 -16.70 -6.73 36.55
CA ALA A 201 -17.53 -5.85 35.75
C ALA A 201 -18.72 -6.59 35.10
N THR A 202 -19.88 -5.93 35.06
CA THR A 202 -21.06 -6.49 34.35
C THR A 202 -20.74 -6.53 32.85
N PRO A 203 -20.93 -7.66 32.15
CA PRO A 203 -20.67 -7.73 30.72
C PRO A 203 -21.51 -6.66 30.03
N ALA A 204 -20.89 -5.85 29.17
CA ALA A 204 -21.62 -4.94 28.30
C ALA A 204 -22.50 -5.76 27.36
N ALA A 205 -23.73 -6.03 27.80
CA ALA A 205 -24.76 -6.66 26.99
C ALA A 205 -25.08 -5.73 25.81
N GLY A 206 -24.50 -6.05 24.66
CA GLY A 206 -24.67 -5.24 23.45
C GLY A 206 -24.16 -5.95 22.21
N ARG A 207 -24.74 -7.12 21.89
CA ARG A 207 -24.94 -7.45 20.47
C ARG A 207 -25.68 -6.27 19.86
N ALA A 208 -24.98 -5.41 19.14
CA ALA A 208 -25.61 -4.42 18.29
C ALA A 208 -26.21 -5.17 17.10
N GLU A 209 -27.45 -5.62 17.27
CA GLU A 209 -28.37 -5.81 16.15
C GLU A 209 -28.31 -4.56 15.28
N ALA A 210 -28.04 -4.76 13.99
CA ALA A 210 -28.17 -3.74 12.97
C ALA A 210 -29.58 -3.14 13.05
N ALA A 211 -29.65 -1.88 13.49
CA ALA A 211 -30.84 -1.05 13.39
C ALA A 211 -30.43 0.31 12.82
N PRO A 212 -31.15 0.82 11.81
CA PRO A 212 -30.70 1.90 10.95
C PRO A 212 -30.74 3.23 11.71
N ARG A 213 -29.61 3.94 11.76
CA ARG A 213 -29.53 5.28 12.35
C ARG A 213 -29.62 6.35 11.27
N GLY A 214 -30.82 6.52 10.70
CA GLY A 214 -31.16 7.76 10.00
C GLY A 214 -31.51 8.86 11.00
N ARG A 215 -30.69 9.92 11.12
CA ARG A 215 -31.13 11.19 11.71
C ARG A 215 -31.88 11.98 10.66
N ARG A 216 -33.12 12.36 10.97
CA ARG A 216 -33.97 13.18 10.13
C ARG A 216 -33.39 14.59 9.97
N CYS A 217 -32.90 14.91 8.77
CA CYS A 217 -32.82 16.28 8.27
C CYS A 217 -34.21 16.72 7.77
N SER A 218 -34.46 18.03 7.78
CA SER A 218 -35.78 18.62 7.46
C SER A 218 -36.14 18.68 5.96
N CYS A 219 -35.33 18.11 5.05
CA CYS A 219 -35.55 18.13 3.59
C CYS A 219 -35.93 16.78 2.96
N GLY A 220 -35.79 15.64 3.65
CA GLY A 220 -36.42 14.37 3.23
C GLY A 220 -35.70 13.51 2.18
N GLU A 221 -34.42 13.74 1.87
CA GLU A 221 -33.61 12.83 1.05
C GLU A 221 -32.44 12.23 1.85
N VAL A 222 -32.06 11.00 1.48
CA VAL A 222 -30.98 10.19 2.05
C VAL A 222 -29.83 10.22 1.04
N HIS A 223 -28.65 10.65 1.47
CA HIS A 223 -27.39 10.42 0.76
C HIS A 223 -26.64 9.34 1.54
N ASP A 224 -26.29 8.26 0.84
CA ASP A 224 -25.38 7.24 1.32
C ASP A 224 -23.93 7.67 0.99
N ASP A 225 -23.03 7.26 1.89
CA ASP A 225 -21.57 7.18 1.82
C ASP A 225 -20.78 8.48 1.63
N GLU A 226 -20.14 8.91 2.73
CA GLU A 226 -18.85 9.60 2.65
C GLU A 226 -17.82 8.53 2.26
N ASP A 227 -17.76 8.21 0.96
CA ASP A 227 -16.48 7.86 0.38
C ASP A 227 -15.56 9.05 0.64
N LEU A 228 -14.39 8.80 1.22
CA LEU A 228 -13.30 9.76 1.17
C LEU A 228 -12.94 9.92 -0.31
N ASP A 229 -13.66 10.80 -1.00
CA ASP A 229 -13.24 11.38 -2.28
C ASP A 229 -11.97 12.18 -1.98
N MET A 230 -10.85 11.50 -1.76
CA MET A 230 -9.59 12.03 -2.26
C MET A 230 -9.82 12.20 -3.74
N GLU A 231 -10.02 13.44 -4.17
CA GLU A 231 -10.06 13.85 -5.55
C GLU A 231 -8.68 13.51 -6.14
N PHE A 232 -8.50 12.24 -6.52
CA PHE A 232 -7.24 11.71 -6.98
C PHE A 232 -6.90 12.43 -8.27
N VAL A 233 -5.71 13.02 -8.34
CA VAL A 233 -5.13 13.52 -9.58
C VAL A 233 -5.28 12.42 -10.66
N PRO A 234 -5.61 12.72 -11.92
CA PRO A 234 -5.70 11.70 -12.95
C PRO A 234 -4.37 10.96 -13.11
N VAL A 235 -4.38 9.62 -13.14
CA VAL A 235 -3.18 8.81 -13.43
C VAL A 235 -2.77 9.04 -14.87
N ARG A 236 -1.49 9.35 -15.10
CA ARG A 236 -0.98 9.55 -16.46
C ARG A 236 -1.07 8.24 -17.25
N PRO A 237 -1.64 8.27 -18.46
CA PRO A 237 -1.67 7.11 -19.33
C PRO A 237 -0.27 6.75 -19.83
N VAL A 238 0.01 5.46 -19.94
CA VAL A 238 1.34 4.96 -20.30
C VAL A 238 1.28 3.99 -21.48
N SER A 239 2.38 3.85 -22.21
CA SER A 239 2.48 2.84 -23.28
C SER A 239 2.81 1.48 -22.67
N LEU A 240 2.20 0.40 -23.19
CA LEU A 240 2.58 -0.96 -22.85
C LEU A 240 3.30 -1.65 -24.01
N ALA A 241 4.32 -2.44 -23.67
CA ALA A 241 4.98 -3.30 -24.65
C ALA A 241 4.02 -4.39 -25.15
N PRO A 242 4.21 -4.89 -26.39
CA PRO A 242 3.40 -5.98 -26.92
C PRO A 242 3.47 -7.23 -26.03
N ARG A 243 2.32 -7.89 -25.81
CA ARG A 243 2.23 -9.10 -24.96
C ARG A 243 3.27 -10.18 -25.28
N ALA A 244 3.58 -10.40 -26.56
CA ALA A 244 4.60 -11.37 -26.96
C ALA A 244 6.01 -11.01 -26.49
N GLU A 245 6.34 -9.71 -26.46
CA GLU A 245 7.63 -9.24 -25.94
C GLU A 245 7.68 -9.36 -24.42
N LEU A 246 6.58 -9.06 -23.74
CA LEU A 246 6.43 -9.25 -22.29
C LEU A 246 6.59 -10.71 -21.89
N ALA A 247 5.89 -11.64 -22.55
CA ALA A 247 6.00 -13.07 -22.28
C ALA A 247 7.43 -13.59 -22.52
N ALA A 248 8.11 -13.11 -23.56
CA ALA A 248 9.51 -13.43 -23.80
C ALA A 248 10.44 -12.89 -22.70
N ALA A 249 10.15 -11.71 -22.15
CA ALA A 249 10.87 -11.13 -21.03
C ALA A 249 10.65 -11.93 -19.73
N VAL A 250 9.42 -12.36 -19.44
CA VAL A 250 9.10 -13.21 -18.27
C VAL A 250 9.93 -14.50 -18.26
N GLN A 251 10.11 -15.12 -19.42
CA GLN A 251 10.92 -16.34 -19.53
C GLN A 251 12.41 -16.12 -19.20
N GLN A 252 12.90 -14.88 -19.23
CA GLN A 252 14.26 -14.52 -18.81
C GLN A 252 14.36 -14.21 -17.32
N VAL A 253 13.24 -14.04 -16.61
CA VAL A 253 13.21 -13.79 -15.16
C VAL A 253 13.76 -15.03 -14.43
N PRO A 254 14.89 -14.92 -13.71
CA PRO A 254 15.57 -16.07 -13.11
C PRO A 254 14.71 -16.88 -12.15
N LEU A 255 13.88 -16.20 -11.35
CA LEU A 255 12.97 -16.80 -10.38
C LEU A 255 11.94 -17.70 -11.08
N ILE A 256 11.19 -17.15 -12.04
CA ILE A 256 10.18 -17.87 -12.84
C ILE A 256 10.81 -19.02 -13.64
N ALA A 257 11.89 -18.74 -14.36
CA ALA A 257 12.58 -19.74 -15.17
C ALA A 257 13.12 -20.90 -14.30
N SER A 258 13.49 -20.64 -13.05
CA SER A 258 13.94 -21.68 -12.12
C SER A 258 12.77 -22.47 -11.53
N ALA A 259 11.66 -21.81 -11.19
CA ALA A 259 10.44 -22.45 -10.72
C ALA A 259 9.86 -23.42 -11.77
N LEU A 260 9.75 -22.99 -13.03
CA LEU A 260 9.29 -23.84 -14.14
C LEU A 260 10.19 -25.05 -14.37
N ARG A 261 11.52 -24.87 -14.30
CA ARG A 261 12.49 -25.96 -14.42
C ARG A 261 12.41 -26.94 -13.24
N LEU A 262 12.20 -26.45 -12.02
CA LEU A 262 11.99 -27.29 -10.83
C LEU A 262 10.70 -28.10 -10.93
N ALA A 263 9.61 -27.48 -11.39
CA ALA A 263 8.34 -28.16 -11.62
C ALA A 263 8.47 -29.31 -12.64
N GLN A 264 9.13 -29.04 -13.78
CA GLN A 264 9.45 -30.08 -14.77
C GLN A 264 10.36 -31.17 -14.21
N TRP A 265 11.35 -30.81 -13.39
CA TRP A 265 12.25 -31.74 -12.74
C TRP A 265 11.52 -32.68 -11.76
N CYS A 266 10.35 -32.29 -11.25
CA CYS A 266 9.52 -33.10 -10.36
C CYS A 266 8.69 -34.19 -11.07
N GLN A 267 8.72 -34.29 -12.40
CA GLN A 267 7.97 -35.32 -13.17
C GLN A 267 8.17 -36.76 -12.67
N GLY A 268 9.36 -37.07 -12.13
CA GLY A 268 9.67 -38.41 -11.59
C GLY A 268 9.24 -38.63 -10.12
N GLY A 269 8.57 -37.67 -9.49
CA GLY A 269 8.30 -37.67 -8.04
C GLY A 269 9.55 -37.33 -7.23
N ARG A 270 9.46 -36.36 -6.31
CA ARG A 270 10.57 -35.94 -5.44
C ARG A 270 10.15 -35.97 -3.98
N ALA A 271 10.94 -36.61 -3.13
CA ALA A 271 10.60 -36.71 -1.71
C ALA A 271 10.83 -35.37 -1.00
N VAL A 272 9.81 -34.90 -0.29
CA VAL A 272 9.88 -33.70 0.55
C VAL A 272 9.92 -34.08 2.03
N THR A 273 10.24 -33.10 2.87
CA THR A 273 10.16 -33.19 4.33
C THR A 273 8.73 -32.93 4.80
N SER A 274 8.47 -32.99 6.12
CA SER A 274 7.17 -32.65 6.69
C SER A 274 6.83 -31.15 6.67
N ARG A 275 7.76 -30.30 6.22
CA ARG A 275 7.56 -28.87 5.99
C ARG A 275 7.49 -28.56 4.50
N ASP A 276 7.22 -29.57 3.67
CA ASP A 276 7.08 -29.44 2.22
C ASP A 276 8.32 -28.93 1.45
N VAL A 277 9.46 -28.83 2.14
CA VAL A 277 10.78 -28.55 1.55
C VAL A 277 11.41 -29.84 1.03
N LEU A 278 12.12 -29.78 -0.11
CA LEU A 278 12.90 -30.90 -0.63
C LEU A 278 13.87 -31.49 0.42
N LYS A 279 14.03 -32.81 0.42
CA LYS A 279 15.06 -33.43 1.28
C LYS A 279 16.45 -32.93 0.87
N PRO A 280 17.38 -32.68 1.82
CA PRO A 280 18.69 -32.08 1.53
C PRO A 280 19.46 -32.75 0.39
N ALA A 281 19.43 -34.08 0.30
CA ALA A 281 20.07 -34.82 -0.79
C ALA A 281 19.48 -34.49 -2.18
N LEU A 282 18.16 -34.34 -2.27
CA LEU A 282 17.46 -33.97 -3.49
C LEU A 282 17.62 -32.49 -3.83
N GLY A 283 17.61 -31.59 -2.82
CA GLY A 283 17.88 -30.17 -3.07
C GLY A 283 19.27 -29.93 -3.66
N ARG A 284 20.30 -30.62 -3.15
CA ARG A 284 21.66 -30.57 -3.74
C ARG A 284 21.68 -31.02 -5.20
N LEU A 285 20.95 -32.10 -5.49
CA LEU A 285 20.84 -32.64 -6.83
C LEU A 285 20.14 -31.64 -7.77
N ALA A 286 19.04 -31.03 -7.31
CA ALA A 286 18.31 -30.01 -8.07
C ALA A 286 19.21 -28.80 -8.39
N VAL A 287 19.93 -28.26 -7.39
CA VAL A 287 20.86 -27.13 -7.60
C VAL A 287 21.95 -27.48 -8.62
N GLN A 288 22.47 -28.70 -8.61
CA GLN A 288 23.51 -29.14 -9.55
C GLN A 288 22.96 -29.39 -10.97
N GLU A 289 21.89 -30.17 -11.10
CA GLU A 289 21.32 -30.58 -12.39
C GLU A 289 20.68 -29.40 -13.14
N LEU A 290 19.93 -28.57 -12.42
CA LEU A 290 19.27 -27.39 -12.99
C LEU A 290 20.20 -26.16 -13.01
N ARG A 291 21.40 -26.28 -12.45
CA ARG A 291 22.40 -25.21 -12.36
C ARG A 291 21.86 -23.94 -11.69
N LEU A 292 21.03 -24.09 -10.65
CA LEU A 292 20.41 -22.95 -9.96
C LEU A 292 21.45 -22.00 -9.33
N TRP A 293 22.63 -22.53 -9.00
CA TRP A 293 23.77 -21.76 -8.50
C TRP A 293 24.25 -20.64 -9.43
N THR A 294 23.89 -20.63 -10.72
CA THR A 294 24.28 -19.52 -11.63
C THR A 294 23.56 -18.22 -11.32
N GLN A 295 22.46 -18.29 -10.59
CA GLN A 295 21.64 -17.15 -10.17
C GLN A 295 21.99 -16.69 -8.74
N ASP A 296 23.03 -17.25 -8.15
CA ASP A 296 23.47 -17.00 -6.79
C ASP A 296 24.88 -16.43 -6.84
N ASP A 297 25.07 -15.17 -6.44
CA ASP A 297 26.36 -14.49 -6.55
C ASP A 297 27.44 -15.19 -5.70
N GLU A 298 27.08 -15.73 -4.54
CA GLU A 298 28.02 -16.44 -3.68
C GLU A 298 28.42 -17.79 -4.29
N LEU A 299 27.45 -18.61 -4.71
CA LEU A 299 27.73 -19.94 -5.24
C LEU A 299 28.31 -19.92 -6.66
N SER A 300 28.01 -18.89 -7.44
CA SER A 300 28.57 -18.70 -8.79
C SER A 300 30.03 -18.26 -8.75
N ALA A 301 30.42 -17.46 -7.75
CA ALA A 301 31.80 -17.03 -7.54
C ALA A 301 32.73 -18.16 -7.03
N LEU A 302 32.17 -19.21 -6.42
CA LEU A 302 32.95 -20.33 -5.89
C LEU A 302 33.46 -21.27 -7.01
N ARG A 303 34.67 -21.81 -6.80
CA ARG A 303 35.18 -22.88 -7.65
C ARG A 303 34.31 -24.13 -7.51
N PRO A 304 34.21 -24.98 -8.55
CA PRO A 304 33.32 -26.16 -8.52
C PRO A 304 33.51 -27.06 -7.29
N ALA A 305 34.75 -27.34 -6.87
CA ALA A 305 35.04 -28.19 -5.72
C ALA A 305 34.60 -27.57 -4.38
N ASP A 306 34.75 -26.25 -4.23
CA ASP A 306 34.38 -25.51 -3.01
C ASP A 306 32.85 -25.42 -2.90
N ARG A 307 32.16 -25.23 -4.04
CA ARG A 307 30.70 -25.26 -4.14
C ARG A 307 30.13 -26.62 -3.75
N ASP A 308 30.70 -27.71 -4.28
CA ASP A 308 30.25 -29.06 -3.94
C ASP A 308 30.46 -29.36 -2.45
N GLN A 309 31.53 -28.85 -1.85
CA GLN A 309 31.77 -28.96 -0.40
C GLN A 309 30.74 -28.15 0.42
N ARG A 310 30.39 -26.95 -0.02
CA ARG A 310 29.36 -26.11 0.62
C ARG A 310 27.99 -26.80 0.57
N LEU A 311 27.60 -27.27 -0.61
CA LEU A 311 26.37 -28.06 -0.79
C LEU A 311 26.41 -29.34 0.05
N ALA A 312 27.54 -30.04 0.14
CA ALA A 312 27.64 -31.26 0.95
C ALA A 312 27.32 -31.05 2.44
N ARG A 313 27.52 -29.84 2.98
CA ARG A 313 27.25 -29.47 4.39
C ARG A 313 25.82 -28.96 4.64
N LEU A 314 24.97 -28.93 3.62
CA LEU A 314 23.61 -28.43 3.69
C LEU A 314 22.76 -29.21 4.71
N ARG A 315 22.10 -28.49 5.63
CA ARG A 315 21.23 -29.06 6.66
C ARG A 315 19.77 -29.11 6.21
N SER A 316 19.29 -28.04 5.58
CA SER A 316 17.96 -27.95 4.96
C SER A 316 18.07 -27.43 3.54
N SER A 317 17.19 -27.87 2.63
CA SER A 317 17.14 -27.30 1.29
C SER A 317 16.60 -25.86 1.26
N GLY A 318 15.89 -25.43 2.31
CA GLY A 318 15.45 -24.04 2.47
C GLY A 318 16.56 -23.07 2.90
N ASP A 319 17.74 -23.57 3.28
CA ASP A 319 18.88 -22.71 3.62
C ASP A 319 19.61 -22.17 2.35
N LEU A 320 19.12 -22.49 1.14
CA LEU A 320 19.71 -22.08 -0.13
C LEU A 320 18.76 -21.11 -0.85
N PRO A 321 19.05 -19.80 -0.89
CA PRO A 321 18.19 -18.81 -1.55
C PRO A 321 17.88 -19.15 -3.01
N CYS A 322 18.88 -19.58 -3.78
CA CYS A 322 18.71 -19.98 -5.18
C CYS A 322 17.85 -21.23 -5.43
N LEU A 323 17.46 -21.95 -4.38
CA LEU A 323 16.50 -23.05 -4.44
C LEU A 323 15.20 -22.71 -3.72
N ASP A 324 15.28 -22.05 -2.56
CA ASP A 324 14.15 -21.80 -1.68
C ASP A 324 13.10 -20.90 -2.33
N GLY A 325 13.49 -19.73 -2.85
CA GLY A 325 12.57 -18.82 -3.55
C GLY A 325 11.85 -19.49 -4.72
N PRO A 326 12.58 -20.04 -5.72
CA PRO A 326 11.96 -20.75 -6.83
C PRO A 326 11.11 -21.96 -6.43
N TRP A 327 11.45 -22.64 -5.33
CA TRP A 327 10.66 -23.77 -4.82
C TRP A 327 9.36 -23.31 -4.15
N ARG A 328 9.41 -22.26 -3.32
CA ARG A 328 8.22 -21.67 -2.70
C ARG A 328 7.25 -21.19 -3.77
N LEU A 329 7.74 -20.43 -4.75
CA LEU A 329 6.94 -19.99 -5.89
C LEU A 329 6.32 -21.18 -6.65
N ALA A 330 7.11 -22.23 -6.93
CA ALA A 330 6.59 -23.39 -7.65
C ALA A 330 5.49 -24.14 -6.88
N VAL A 331 5.56 -24.19 -5.55
CA VAL A 331 4.52 -24.82 -4.72
C VAL A 331 3.29 -23.91 -4.59
N TYR A 332 3.51 -22.62 -4.36
CA TYR A 332 2.44 -21.64 -4.17
C TYR A 332 1.61 -21.43 -5.45
N ALA A 333 2.26 -21.31 -6.60
CA ALA A 333 1.61 -21.14 -7.89
C ALA A 333 1.14 -22.46 -8.54
N ASP A 334 0.97 -23.53 -7.74
CA ASP A 334 0.49 -24.86 -8.18
C ASP A 334 1.28 -25.47 -9.37
N LEU A 335 2.52 -25.04 -9.59
CA LEU A 335 3.43 -25.66 -10.56
C LEU A 335 3.94 -27.01 -10.03
N VAL A 336 3.99 -27.16 -8.71
CA VAL A 336 4.38 -28.36 -7.97
C VAL A 336 3.32 -28.67 -6.92
N GLU A 337 2.68 -29.83 -7.07
CA GLU A 337 1.76 -30.35 -6.07
C GLU A 337 2.45 -31.40 -5.18
N ILE A 338 2.23 -31.29 -3.87
CA ILE A 338 2.81 -32.21 -2.89
C ILE A 338 1.70 -33.12 -2.37
N SER A 339 1.82 -34.42 -2.63
CA SER A 339 0.89 -35.42 -2.11
C SER A 339 1.65 -36.54 -1.40
N LYS A 340 1.24 -36.84 -0.17
CA LYS A 340 1.85 -37.91 0.67
C LYS A 340 3.37 -37.79 0.81
N GLY A 341 3.89 -36.55 0.90
CA GLY A 341 5.33 -36.28 1.02
C GLY A 341 6.14 -36.48 -0.26
N ILE A 342 5.48 -36.52 -1.42
CA ILE A 342 6.11 -36.58 -2.73
C ILE A 342 5.58 -35.40 -3.57
N ALA A 343 6.52 -34.61 -4.10
CA ALA A 343 6.28 -33.52 -5.03
C ALA A 343 6.20 -34.04 -6.47
N HIS A 344 5.20 -33.57 -7.19
CA HIS A 344 4.90 -33.88 -8.59
C HIS A 344 4.60 -32.59 -9.35
N PRO A 345 4.64 -32.58 -10.70
CA PRO A 345 4.16 -31.44 -11.46
C PRO A 345 2.67 -31.21 -11.14
N GLY A 346 2.33 -29.99 -10.77
CA GLY A 346 0.98 -29.57 -10.44
C GLY A 346 0.17 -29.15 -11.67
N SER A 347 -1.09 -28.82 -11.43
CA SER A 347 -2.05 -28.43 -12.44
C SER A 347 -1.78 -27.06 -13.09
N GLY A 348 -0.95 -26.21 -12.48
CA GLY A 348 -0.52 -24.92 -13.06
C GLY A 348 0.51 -25.06 -14.20
N LEU A 349 1.35 -26.11 -14.19
CA LEU A 349 2.45 -26.24 -15.16
C LEU A 349 1.99 -26.35 -16.65
N PRO A 350 0.88 -27.04 -16.98
CA PRO A 350 0.33 -27.01 -18.34
C PRO A 350 -0.32 -25.67 -18.70
N ALA A 351 -0.86 -24.94 -17.72
CA ALA A 351 -1.50 -23.64 -17.96
C ALA A 351 -0.47 -22.58 -18.39
N THR A 352 0.77 -22.70 -17.91
CA THR A 352 1.89 -21.80 -18.24
C THR A 352 2.62 -22.15 -19.55
N ALA A 353 2.08 -23.04 -20.38
CA ALA A 353 2.74 -23.52 -21.60
C ALA A 353 2.69 -22.53 -22.78
N GLY A 354 1.91 -21.45 -22.67
CA GLY A 354 1.79 -20.39 -23.68
C GLY A 354 2.19 -19.02 -23.13
N ASP A 355 2.33 -18.05 -24.05
CA ASP A 355 2.76 -16.69 -23.74
C ASP A 355 1.84 -15.99 -22.73
N GLU A 356 0.53 -16.21 -22.80
CA GLU A 356 -0.44 -15.65 -21.84
C GLU A 356 -0.29 -16.28 -20.44
N GLY A 357 -0.24 -17.62 -20.36
CA GLY A 357 -0.20 -18.29 -19.07
C GLY A 357 1.11 -18.07 -18.30
N VAL A 358 2.23 -17.85 -18.98
CA VAL A 358 3.48 -17.49 -18.29
C VAL A 358 3.47 -16.05 -17.80
N LEU A 359 2.81 -15.15 -18.53
CA LEU A 359 2.66 -13.75 -18.14
C LEU A 359 1.69 -13.62 -16.95
N GLU A 360 0.56 -14.33 -16.97
CA GLU A 360 -0.41 -14.42 -15.87
C GLU A 360 0.26 -14.93 -14.59
N LEU A 361 1.00 -16.05 -14.66
CA LEU A 361 1.79 -16.56 -13.53
C LEU A 361 2.72 -15.49 -12.93
N TRP A 362 3.40 -14.71 -13.78
CA TRP A 362 4.32 -13.68 -13.30
C TRP A 362 3.58 -12.49 -12.70
N CYS A 363 2.42 -12.09 -13.26
CA CYS A 363 1.62 -11.01 -12.71
C CYS A 363 1.01 -11.40 -11.35
N ASP A 364 0.47 -12.61 -11.22
CA ASP A 364 -0.09 -13.11 -9.96
C ASP A 364 1.00 -13.18 -8.88
N ALA A 365 2.16 -13.76 -9.21
CA ALA A 365 3.28 -13.89 -8.28
C ALA A 365 3.86 -12.54 -7.84
N LEU A 366 3.94 -11.57 -8.76
CA LEU A 366 4.37 -10.22 -8.42
C LEU A 366 3.29 -9.51 -7.59
N GLY A 367 2.02 -9.65 -7.95
CA GLY A 367 0.88 -9.01 -7.29
C GLY A 367 0.79 -9.39 -5.82
N ASP A 368 0.92 -10.68 -5.52
CA ASP A 368 0.91 -11.18 -4.14
C ASP A 368 2.06 -10.61 -3.29
N GLU A 369 3.27 -10.49 -3.85
CA GLU A 369 4.42 -9.89 -3.14
C GLU A 369 4.29 -8.36 -3.01
N LEU A 370 3.56 -7.71 -3.91
CA LEU A 370 3.24 -6.28 -3.80
C LEU A 370 2.12 -6.01 -2.79
N ASP A 371 1.16 -6.93 -2.65
CA ASP A 371 0.09 -6.85 -1.65
C ASP A 371 0.65 -6.98 -0.23
N ASP A 372 1.68 -7.81 -0.04
CA ASP A 372 2.43 -7.91 1.21
C ASP A 372 3.07 -6.56 1.65
N LEU A 373 3.17 -5.56 0.76
CA LEU A 373 3.64 -4.21 1.09
C LEU A 373 2.57 -3.34 1.77
N ASN A 374 1.29 -3.70 1.66
CA ASN A 374 0.21 -3.05 2.40
C ASN A 374 0.24 -3.43 3.88
N ASP A 375 0.81 -4.59 4.23
CA ASP A 375 1.03 -5.01 5.61
C ASP A 375 2.11 -4.12 6.26
N LEU A 376 1.67 -3.20 7.11
CA LEU A 376 2.53 -2.28 7.83
C LEU A 376 3.57 -3.00 8.69
N GLY A 377 3.28 -4.22 9.16
CA GLY A 377 4.21 -5.08 9.89
C GLY A 377 5.37 -5.59 9.02
N ASN A 378 5.14 -5.76 7.72
CA ASN A 378 6.16 -6.18 6.75
C ASN A 378 7.03 -5.03 6.27
N LEU A 379 6.58 -3.78 6.46
CA LEU A 379 7.39 -2.59 6.20
C LEU A 379 8.56 -2.46 7.18
N GLY A 380 8.83 -3.40 8.09
CA GLY A 380 10.02 -3.34 8.94
C GLY A 380 10.04 -2.14 9.91
N LEU A 381 8.90 -1.47 10.05
CA LEU A 381 8.61 -0.54 11.14
C LEU A 381 8.29 -1.37 12.38
N SER A 382 8.72 -0.93 13.56
CA SER A 382 8.36 -1.66 14.77
C SER A 382 6.84 -1.59 14.96
N SER A 383 6.22 -2.71 15.33
CA SER A 383 4.80 -2.76 15.73
C SER A 383 4.47 -1.73 16.81
N VAL A 384 5.46 -1.41 17.66
CA VAL A 384 5.40 -0.34 18.67
C VAL A 384 5.24 1.04 18.04
N LEU A 385 5.93 1.33 16.93
CA LEU A 385 5.79 2.58 16.19
C LEU A 385 4.38 2.70 15.59
N LEU A 386 3.90 1.66 14.90
CA LEU A 386 2.56 1.62 14.33
C LEU A 386 1.48 1.83 15.40
N GLY A 387 1.62 1.14 16.53
CA GLY A 387 0.74 1.29 17.68
C GLY A 387 0.82 2.68 18.34
N ALA A 388 2.01 3.29 18.47
CA ALA A 388 2.16 4.64 19.02
C ALA A 388 1.55 5.73 18.11
N LEU A 389 1.36 5.40 16.83
CA LEU A 389 0.74 6.27 15.83
C LEU A 389 -0.77 6.03 15.70
N GLY A 390 -1.30 5.05 16.42
CA GLY A 390 -2.71 4.66 16.33
C GLY A 390 -3.08 4.04 14.98
N MET A 391 -2.11 3.42 14.30
CA MET A 391 -2.30 2.76 13.00
C MET A 391 -2.38 1.24 13.18
N GLU A 392 -3.38 0.62 12.56
CA GLU A 392 -3.58 -0.83 12.41
C GLU A 392 -3.08 -1.31 11.03
N ASP A 393 -2.90 -2.61 10.83
CA ASP A 393 -2.48 -3.15 9.52
C ASP A 393 -3.51 -2.81 8.41
N GLU A 394 -4.80 -2.75 8.74
CA GLU A 394 -5.86 -2.29 7.83
C GLU A 394 -5.70 -0.81 7.40
N ASP A 395 -4.98 0.01 8.18
CA ASP A 395 -4.66 1.40 7.79
C ASP A 395 -3.52 1.46 6.75
N GLY A 396 -2.86 0.33 6.49
CA GLY A 396 -1.89 0.14 5.42
C GLY A 396 -2.52 -0.18 4.06
N ASP A 397 -3.79 -0.59 4.03
CA ASP A 397 -4.49 -0.99 2.81
C ASP A 397 -4.46 0.14 1.77
N GLY A 398 -3.96 -0.18 0.58
CA GLY A 398 -3.84 0.76 -0.52
C GLY A 398 -2.68 1.77 -0.41
N LEU A 399 -1.90 1.79 0.68
CA LEU A 399 -0.70 2.64 0.77
C LEU A 399 0.33 2.22 -0.28
N ALA A 400 0.53 0.92 -0.48
CA ALA A 400 1.45 0.44 -1.50
C ALA A 400 0.97 0.89 -2.89
N ALA A 401 -0.33 0.77 -3.18
CA ALA A 401 -0.90 1.22 -4.44
C ALA A 401 -0.69 2.72 -4.69
N VAL A 402 -0.84 3.58 -3.67
CA VAL A 402 -0.57 5.03 -3.77
C VAL A 402 0.90 5.31 -4.11
N VAL A 403 1.85 4.62 -3.46
CA VAL A 403 3.29 4.79 -3.73
C VAL A 403 3.67 4.25 -5.10
N LEU A 404 3.18 3.06 -5.44
CA LEU A 404 3.48 2.37 -6.70
C LEU A 404 2.84 3.06 -7.90
N ARG A 405 1.70 3.74 -7.72
CA ARG A 405 1.11 4.63 -8.71
C ARG A 405 2.11 5.70 -9.17
N ALA A 406 2.86 6.30 -8.24
CA ALA A 406 3.85 7.31 -8.59
C ALA A 406 4.98 6.73 -9.46
N LEU A 407 5.34 5.46 -9.25
CA LEU A 407 6.31 4.74 -10.07
C LEU A 407 5.73 4.37 -11.45
N TYR A 408 4.44 4.03 -11.52
CA TYR A 408 3.73 3.77 -12.76
C TYR A 408 3.69 4.99 -13.69
N GLU A 409 3.51 6.19 -13.14
CA GLU A 409 3.41 7.44 -13.90
C GLU A 409 4.76 7.96 -14.45
N VAL A 410 5.89 7.37 -14.02
CA VAL A 410 7.22 7.77 -14.53
C VAL A 410 7.32 7.46 -16.03
N PRO A 411 7.79 8.39 -16.87
CA PRO A 411 8.00 8.13 -18.30
C PRO A 411 8.94 6.96 -18.58
N ASP A 412 8.77 6.31 -19.73
CA ASP A 412 9.60 5.18 -20.13
C ASP A 412 11.09 5.54 -20.18
N GLY A 413 11.91 4.76 -19.47
CA GLY A 413 13.36 4.93 -19.45
C GLY A 413 13.87 5.95 -18.44
N GLU A 414 12.99 6.68 -17.76
CA GLU A 414 13.33 7.64 -16.71
C GLU A 414 13.38 7.01 -15.33
N TRP A 415 14.11 7.66 -14.42
CA TRP A 415 14.23 7.24 -13.02
C TRP A 415 13.21 8.01 -12.19
N LEU A 416 12.59 7.34 -11.23
CA LEU A 416 11.74 7.99 -10.22
C LEU A 416 12.58 9.02 -9.44
N ASP A 417 12.12 10.28 -9.46
CA ASP A 417 12.57 11.31 -8.52
C ASP A 417 11.57 11.38 -7.37
N ALA A 418 11.97 10.86 -6.20
CA ALA A 418 11.13 10.85 -5.01
C ALA A 418 10.99 12.25 -4.37
N ALA A 419 11.88 13.20 -4.65
CA ALA A 419 11.91 14.48 -3.95
C ALA A 419 10.69 15.37 -4.23
N PRO A 420 10.20 15.53 -5.48
CA PRO A 420 8.97 16.26 -5.77
C PRO A 420 7.73 15.60 -5.14
N LEU A 421 7.67 14.27 -5.14
CA LEU A 421 6.55 13.49 -4.59
C LEU A 421 6.45 13.66 -3.08
N LEU A 422 7.56 13.47 -2.37
CA LEU A 422 7.65 13.76 -0.93
C LEU A 422 7.33 15.24 -0.63
N GLY A 423 7.73 16.12 -1.54
CA GLY A 423 7.44 17.55 -1.48
C GLY A 423 5.95 17.90 -1.60
N ALA A 424 5.17 17.11 -2.34
CA ALA A 424 3.73 17.24 -2.47
C ALA A 424 3.00 16.55 -1.31
N LEU A 425 3.45 15.36 -0.88
CA LEU A 425 2.86 14.61 0.23
C LEU A 425 2.92 15.36 1.57
N ARG A 426 3.92 16.25 1.76
CA ARG A 426 4.02 17.12 2.95
C ARG A 426 3.10 18.34 2.91
N GLU A 427 2.57 18.69 1.73
CA GLU A 427 1.84 19.95 1.55
C GLU A 427 0.56 19.90 2.40
N ASP A 428 0.25 21.01 3.08
CA ASP A 428 -0.90 21.13 3.99
C ASP A 428 -0.96 20.17 5.21
N LEU A 429 0.04 19.31 5.43
CA LEU A 429 0.11 18.42 6.61
C LEU A 429 0.89 19.05 7.80
N PRO A 430 0.44 18.79 9.05
CA PRO A 430 1.24 19.02 10.24
C PRO A 430 2.61 18.34 10.17
N LYS A 431 3.66 19.00 10.70
CA LYS A 431 5.06 18.55 10.61
C LYS A 431 5.28 17.10 11.06
N GLN A 432 4.55 16.61 12.07
CA GLN A 432 4.65 15.22 12.53
C GLN A 432 4.01 14.23 11.56
N GLN A 433 2.84 14.56 11.00
CA GLN A 433 2.15 13.73 10.00
C GLN A 433 2.91 13.68 8.68
N ALA A 434 3.45 14.81 8.23
CA ALA A 434 4.29 14.86 7.02
C ALA A 434 5.53 13.94 7.14
N ARG A 435 6.16 13.89 8.32
CA ARG A 435 7.30 12.99 8.59
C ARG A 435 6.92 11.52 8.59
N LEU A 436 5.70 11.19 9.01
CA LEU A 436 5.20 9.83 9.00
C LEU A 436 4.94 9.34 7.59
N VAL A 437 4.24 10.16 6.80
CA VAL A 437 4.00 9.87 5.38
C VAL A 437 5.33 9.71 4.63
N GLU A 438 6.33 10.57 4.91
CA GLU A 438 7.68 10.43 4.35
C GLU A 438 8.35 9.11 4.74
N LEU A 439 8.22 8.67 6.00
CA LEU A 439 8.78 7.41 6.46
C LEU A 439 8.13 6.21 5.76
N PHE A 440 6.80 6.13 5.73
CA PHE A 440 6.07 5.05 5.06
C PHE A 440 6.38 5.00 3.57
N PHE A 441 6.39 6.16 2.90
CA PHE A 441 6.71 6.26 1.49
C PHE A 441 8.11 5.70 1.17
N LEU A 442 9.13 6.10 1.94
CA LEU A 442 10.50 5.61 1.74
C LEU A 442 10.61 4.11 2.02
N GLN A 443 9.89 3.62 3.03
CA GLN A 443 9.93 2.21 3.43
C GLN A 443 9.25 1.31 2.38
N ILE A 444 8.08 1.71 1.88
CA ILE A 444 7.39 1.02 0.79
C ILE A 444 8.26 1.04 -0.47
N LEU A 445 8.89 2.16 -0.82
CA LEU A 445 9.79 2.22 -1.98
C LEU A 445 11.00 1.30 -1.84
N ASP A 446 11.62 1.22 -0.66
CA ASP A 446 12.79 0.35 -0.44
C ASP A 446 12.40 -1.14 -0.50
N GLN A 447 11.24 -1.53 0.05
CA GLN A 447 10.74 -2.91 -0.07
C GLN A 447 10.31 -3.24 -1.50
N ALA A 448 9.57 -2.35 -2.15
CA ALA A 448 9.20 -2.47 -3.55
C ALA A 448 10.45 -2.58 -4.44
N ALA A 449 11.54 -1.89 -4.12
CA ALA A 449 12.80 -2.02 -4.86
C ALA A 449 13.33 -3.47 -4.85
N VAL A 450 13.27 -4.14 -3.71
CA VAL A 450 13.71 -5.54 -3.56
C VAL A 450 12.83 -6.46 -4.40
N VAL A 451 11.50 -6.38 -4.21
CA VAL A 451 10.52 -7.21 -4.93
C VAL A 451 10.62 -6.97 -6.44
N LEU A 452 10.55 -5.72 -6.88
CA LEU A 452 10.58 -5.37 -8.30
C LEU A 452 11.91 -5.76 -8.97
N ALA A 453 13.03 -5.72 -8.26
CA ALA A 453 14.31 -6.21 -8.78
C ALA A 453 14.32 -7.73 -8.98
N GLU A 454 13.82 -8.48 -8.00
CA GLU A 454 13.78 -9.96 -8.05
C GLU A 454 12.95 -10.47 -9.23
N TYR A 455 11.82 -9.80 -9.49
CA TYR A 455 10.92 -10.10 -10.63
C TYR A 455 11.36 -9.46 -11.96
N GLN A 456 12.48 -8.72 -11.99
CA GLN A 456 12.94 -7.89 -13.12
C GLN A 456 11.90 -6.89 -13.63
N ALA A 457 11.00 -6.48 -12.74
CA ALA A 457 10.03 -5.41 -12.96
C ALA A 457 10.69 -4.03 -12.94
N ALA A 458 11.79 -3.84 -12.20
CA ALA A 458 12.52 -2.58 -12.15
C ALA A 458 14.03 -2.76 -12.18
N GLU A 459 14.70 -1.76 -12.74
CA GLU A 459 16.11 -1.51 -12.47
C GLU A 459 16.26 -0.68 -11.19
N VAL A 460 17.19 -1.09 -10.34
CA VAL A 460 17.40 -0.47 -9.03
C VAL A 460 18.85 0.01 -8.91
N GLU A 461 19.02 1.29 -8.60
CA GLU A 461 20.30 1.88 -8.22
C GLU A 461 20.28 2.18 -6.71
N PRO A 462 21.07 1.48 -5.88
CA PRO A 462 21.12 1.76 -4.46
C PRO A 462 21.73 3.15 -4.20
N GLY A 463 21.01 3.99 -3.47
CA GLY A 463 21.44 5.34 -3.08
C GLY A 463 22.28 5.36 -1.79
N PRO A 464 22.95 6.48 -1.47
CA PRO A 464 23.64 6.65 -0.19
C PRO A 464 22.65 6.70 0.99
N GLU A 465 22.80 5.77 1.93
CA GLU A 465 22.29 5.77 3.32
C GLU A 465 20.85 6.23 3.57
N THR A 466 19.87 5.69 2.82
CA THR A 466 18.43 5.81 3.13
C THR A 466 18.12 5.44 4.59
N SER A 467 18.80 4.42 5.13
CA SER A 467 18.66 4.00 6.53
C SER A 467 18.97 5.10 7.55
N ARG A 468 19.98 5.96 7.30
CA ARG A 468 20.28 7.08 8.22
C ARG A 468 19.19 8.14 8.18
N GLN A 469 18.60 8.38 7.02
CA GLN A 469 17.50 9.33 6.86
C GLN A 469 16.23 8.81 7.54
N GLN A 470 15.90 7.52 7.36
CA GLN A 470 14.82 6.84 8.09
C GLN A 470 15.01 6.95 9.60
N ASP A 471 16.21 6.63 10.11
CA ASP A 471 16.56 6.76 11.53
C ASP A 471 16.37 8.20 12.04
N HIS A 472 16.75 9.21 11.26
CA HIS A 472 16.59 10.62 11.63
C HIS A 472 15.12 11.08 11.64
N ILE A 473 14.32 10.60 10.68
CA ILE A 473 12.87 10.85 10.65
C ILE A 473 12.21 10.21 11.86
N LEU A 474 12.54 8.94 12.15
CA LEU A 474 12.05 8.16 13.29
C LEU A 474 12.35 8.84 14.63
N LEU A 475 13.61 9.23 14.86
CA LEU A 475 14.04 9.97 16.05
C LEU A 475 13.29 11.31 16.19
N GLY A 476 13.05 11.96 15.06
CA GLY A 476 12.26 13.19 14.97
C GLY A 476 10.79 13.02 15.33
N ILE A 477 10.16 11.90 14.96
CA ILE A 477 8.78 11.55 15.32
C ILE A 477 8.66 11.30 16.83
N LEU A 478 9.62 10.57 17.40
CA LEU A 478 9.67 10.20 18.82
C LEU A 478 10.08 11.35 19.76
N GLY A 479 10.38 12.55 19.22
CA GLY A 479 10.80 13.71 20.01
C GLY A 479 12.18 13.54 20.67
N ILE A 480 12.92 12.50 20.29
CA ILE A 480 14.28 12.20 20.77
C ILE A 480 15.22 12.98 19.87
N GLY A 481 15.68 14.14 20.35
CA GLY A 481 16.40 15.10 19.53
C GLY A 481 17.66 14.53 18.86
N ALA A 482 17.58 14.27 17.55
CA ALA A 482 18.72 14.43 16.68
C ALA A 482 18.83 15.92 16.31
N SER A 483 19.85 16.59 16.83
CA SER A 483 20.27 17.87 16.27
C SER A 483 20.76 17.63 14.85
N VAL A 484 19.93 17.94 13.85
CA VAL A 484 20.39 18.07 12.47
C VAL A 484 19.93 19.43 11.97
N GLU A 485 20.90 20.20 11.50
CA GLU A 485 20.74 21.49 10.86
C GLU A 485 19.67 21.37 9.75
N ASP A 486 18.74 22.33 9.70
CA ASP A 486 17.83 22.54 8.58
C ASP A 486 18.68 22.87 7.32
N GLY A 487 19.20 21.85 6.65
CA GLY A 487 19.80 21.97 5.31
C GLY A 487 18.68 22.04 4.27
N ASP A 488 18.51 23.21 3.64
CA ASP A 488 17.75 23.59 2.42
C ASP A 488 16.44 22.83 2.03
N GLY A 489 15.84 22.02 2.90
CA GLY A 489 14.63 21.26 2.59
C GLY A 489 14.72 20.33 1.38
N THR A 490 15.94 19.98 0.92
CA THR A 490 16.17 19.05 -0.18
C THR A 490 16.56 17.69 0.39
N PRO A 491 15.71 16.65 0.26
CA PRO A 491 16.03 15.32 0.77
C PRO A 491 17.25 14.73 0.03
N PRO A 492 18.14 13.99 0.71
CA PRO A 492 19.19 13.22 0.05
C PRO A 492 18.63 12.25 -1.00
N ALA A 493 19.43 11.94 -2.03
CA ALA A 493 19.03 11.01 -3.08
C ALA A 493 18.97 9.57 -2.53
N GLY A 494 17.74 9.06 -2.33
CA GLY A 494 17.48 7.68 -1.91
C GLY A 494 17.66 6.64 -3.03
N THR A 495 17.17 5.42 -2.79
CA THR A 495 17.11 4.34 -3.78
C THR A 495 16.40 4.82 -5.05
N ARG A 496 17.04 4.68 -6.21
CA ARG A 496 16.45 5.08 -7.50
C ARG A 496 15.86 3.86 -8.19
N LEU A 497 14.63 4.02 -8.67
CA LEU A 497 13.86 2.98 -9.35
C LEU A 497 13.51 3.41 -10.76
N ARG A 498 13.61 2.48 -11.70
CA ARG A 498 13.15 2.64 -13.08
C ARG A 498 12.42 1.39 -13.52
N LEU A 499 11.16 1.50 -13.92
CA LEU A 499 10.38 0.37 -14.41
C LEU A 499 10.92 -0.16 -15.75
N THR A 500 10.95 -1.48 -15.86
CA THR A 500 11.06 -2.18 -17.15
C THR A 500 9.68 -2.21 -17.82
N PRO A 501 9.59 -2.52 -19.13
CA PRO A 501 8.29 -2.72 -19.78
C PRO A 501 7.44 -3.81 -19.10
N LEU A 502 8.12 -4.82 -18.54
CA LEU A 502 7.49 -5.89 -17.79
C LEU A 502 6.93 -5.38 -16.46
N GLY A 503 7.72 -4.60 -15.71
CA GLY A 503 7.24 -3.98 -14.47
C GLY A 503 6.10 -3.00 -14.67
N ARG A 504 6.12 -2.20 -15.73
CA ARG A 504 5.00 -1.30 -16.06
C ARG A 504 3.71 -2.07 -16.30
N HIS A 505 3.78 -3.22 -16.97
CA HIS A 505 2.62 -4.08 -17.15
C HIS A 505 2.15 -4.68 -15.82
N GLY A 506 3.05 -5.28 -15.03
CA GLY A 506 2.70 -5.90 -13.75
C GLY A 506 2.11 -4.91 -12.75
N LEU A 507 2.70 -3.71 -12.66
CA LEU A 507 2.22 -2.66 -11.77
C LEU A 507 0.83 -2.15 -12.18
N ARG A 508 0.53 -2.13 -13.48
CA ARG A 508 -0.81 -1.81 -13.97
C ARG A 508 -1.83 -2.86 -13.52
N GLU A 509 -1.53 -4.14 -13.71
CA GLU A 509 -2.45 -5.21 -13.32
C GLU A 509 -2.69 -5.19 -11.80
N TYR A 510 -1.65 -4.94 -11.00
CA TYR A 510 -1.76 -4.72 -9.56
C TYR A 510 -2.66 -3.52 -9.24
N LEU A 511 -2.40 -2.34 -9.80
CA LEU A 511 -3.21 -1.14 -9.57
C LEU A 511 -4.69 -1.35 -9.94
N LEU A 512 -4.96 -2.06 -11.04
CA LEU A 512 -6.34 -2.39 -11.43
C LEU A 512 -7.02 -3.37 -10.47
N ALA A 513 -6.28 -4.35 -9.94
CA ALA A 513 -6.79 -5.27 -8.91
C ALA A 513 -7.17 -4.53 -7.63
N GLU A 514 -6.38 -3.52 -7.25
CA GLU A 514 -6.61 -2.60 -6.12
C GLU A 514 -7.70 -1.55 -6.38
N GLY A 515 -8.32 -1.55 -7.58
CA GLY A 515 -9.40 -0.63 -7.93
C GLY A 515 -8.94 0.76 -8.40
N PHE A 516 -7.64 0.99 -8.60
CA PHE A 516 -7.12 2.23 -9.16
C PHE A 516 -7.31 2.29 -10.68
N HIS A 517 -7.59 3.49 -11.19
CA HIS A 517 -7.66 3.72 -12.63
C HIS A 517 -6.23 3.88 -13.21
N ALA A 518 -5.78 2.92 -14.01
CA ALA A 518 -4.45 2.91 -14.64
C ALA A 518 -4.55 2.85 -16.18
N PRO A 519 -4.81 4.00 -16.84
CA PRO A 519 -5.10 4.04 -18.27
C PRO A 519 -3.85 3.73 -19.11
N VAL A 520 -4.03 3.12 -20.28
CA VAL A 520 -2.92 2.92 -21.22
C VAL A 520 -3.17 3.54 -22.58
N ILE A 521 -2.07 3.99 -23.18
CA ILE A 521 -2.08 4.57 -24.51
C ILE A 521 -2.53 3.50 -25.51
N GLY A 522 -3.59 3.80 -26.25
CA GLY A 522 -4.20 2.94 -27.24
C GLY A 522 -5.48 2.23 -26.77
N GLU A 523 -5.87 2.33 -25.50
CA GLU A 523 -7.17 1.81 -25.01
C GLU A 523 -8.35 2.50 -25.68
N LEU A 524 -8.20 3.78 -26.03
CA LEU A 524 -9.28 4.54 -26.67
C LEU A 524 -9.28 4.33 -28.19
N ALA A 525 -8.39 3.50 -28.76
CA ALA A 525 -8.28 3.32 -30.21
C ALA A 525 -9.60 2.93 -30.90
N ASP A 526 -10.51 2.25 -30.19
CA ASP A 526 -11.85 1.86 -30.64
C ASP A 526 -12.98 2.77 -30.10
N ALA A 527 -12.67 3.69 -29.19
CA ALA A 527 -13.65 4.58 -28.55
C ALA A 527 -14.28 5.57 -29.54
N ASP A 528 -15.46 6.08 -29.19
CA ASP A 528 -16.09 7.19 -29.91
C ASP A 528 -15.40 8.53 -29.63
N ALA A 529 -15.69 9.55 -30.45
CA ALA A 529 -15.02 10.85 -30.32
C ALA A 529 -15.32 11.58 -29.00
N PRO A 530 -16.56 11.60 -28.47
CA PRO A 530 -16.82 12.21 -27.16
C PRO A 530 -15.99 11.56 -26.05
N THR A 531 -15.95 10.23 -25.97
CA THR A 531 -15.18 9.51 -24.94
C THR A 531 -13.68 9.83 -25.04
N LEU A 532 -13.13 9.86 -26.27
CA LEU A 532 -11.74 10.28 -26.47
C LEU A 532 -11.52 11.71 -25.98
N LEU A 533 -12.34 12.66 -26.45
CA LEU A 533 -12.14 14.09 -26.17
C LEU A 533 -12.28 14.42 -24.69
N ASP A 534 -13.19 13.75 -23.99
CA ASP A 534 -13.36 13.90 -22.55
C ASP A 534 -12.13 13.36 -21.81
N ALA A 535 -11.59 12.20 -22.20
CA ALA A 535 -10.38 11.63 -21.59
C ALA A 535 -9.12 12.47 -21.85
N LEU A 536 -8.99 13.08 -23.03
CA LEU A 536 -7.83 13.91 -23.39
C LEU A 536 -7.68 15.17 -22.51
N LEU A 537 -8.73 15.60 -21.81
CA LEU A 537 -8.66 16.75 -20.89
C LEU A 537 -7.75 16.47 -19.69
N ASP A 538 -7.60 15.20 -19.33
CA ASP A 538 -6.80 14.74 -18.20
C ASP A 538 -5.39 14.26 -18.61
N TYR A 539 -5.11 14.22 -19.92
CA TYR A 539 -3.85 13.71 -20.46
C TYR A 539 -2.82 14.83 -20.63
N ASP A 540 -1.54 14.54 -20.40
CA ASP A 540 -0.48 15.46 -20.80
C ASP A 540 -0.34 15.54 -22.34
N PRO A 541 0.27 16.59 -22.90
CA PRO A 541 0.32 16.80 -24.34
C PRO A 541 0.98 15.67 -25.14
N GLU A 542 1.97 14.97 -24.58
CA GLU A 542 2.69 13.90 -25.26
C GLU A 542 1.83 12.63 -25.31
N ALA A 543 1.25 12.25 -24.17
CA ALA A 543 0.37 11.09 -24.12
C ALA A 543 -0.92 11.30 -24.93
N ALA A 544 -1.51 12.50 -24.87
CA ALA A 544 -2.62 12.90 -25.71
C ALA A 544 -2.29 12.70 -27.19
N HIS A 545 -1.13 13.17 -27.66
CA HIS A 545 -0.71 13.03 -29.05
C HIS A 545 -0.56 11.56 -29.49
N CYS A 546 0.00 10.71 -28.63
CA CYS A 546 0.10 9.27 -28.88
C CYS A 546 -1.28 8.61 -29.00
N GLU A 547 -2.20 8.92 -28.09
CA GLU A 547 -3.58 8.40 -28.09
C GLU A 547 -4.32 8.82 -29.36
N ILE A 548 -4.25 10.12 -29.70
CA ILE A 548 -4.82 10.70 -30.92
C ILE A 548 -4.29 9.97 -32.15
N THR A 549 -2.97 9.74 -32.22
CA THR A 549 -2.33 9.06 -33.35
C THR A 549 -2.85 7.62 -33.50
N GLY A 550 -2.95 6.88 -32.39
CA GLY A 550 -3.50 5.52 -32.38
C GLY A 550 -4.97 5.48 -32.81
N TRP A 551 -5.79 6.36 -32.23
CA TRP A 551 -7.21 6.50 -32.52
C TRP A 551 -7.50 6.82 -33.98
N ILE A 552 -6.74 7.77 -34.55
CA ILE A 552 -6.81 8.12 -35.98
C ILE A 552 -6.31 6.96 -36.83
N GLY A 553 -5.20 6.32 -36.45
CA GLY A 553 -4.61 5.19 -37.18
C GLY A 553 -5.57 4.02 -37.35
N HIS A 554 -6.40 3.74 -36.34
CA HIS A 554 -7.37 2.65 -36.37
C HIS A 554 -8.49 2.85 -37.43
N ARG A 555 -8.95 4.09 -37.63
CA ARG A 555 -10.15 4.39 -38.46
C ARG A 555 -9.89 5.23 -39.72
N GLY A 556 -8.72 5.85 -39.81
CA GLY A 556 -8.32 6.82 -40.84
C GLY A 556 -8.83 8.25 -40.57
N GLN A 557 -8.15 9.25 -41.16
CA GLN A 557 -8.40 10.67 -40.88
C GLN A 557 -9.77 11.16 -41.35
N GLY A 558 -10.28 10.65 -42.49
CA GLY A 558 -11.59 11.04 -43.02
C GLY A 558 -12.76 10.76 -42.06
N PRO A 559 -12.95 9.51 -41.61
CA PRO A 559 -13.95 9.16 -40.59
C PRO A 559 -13.70 9.85 -39.24
N ALA A 560 -12.44 9.96 -38.81
CA ALA A 560 -12.04 10.70 -37.61
C ALA A 560 -12.54 12.16 -37.64
N ALA A 561 -12.32 12.88 -38.75
CA ALA A 561 -12.77 14.26 -38.91
C ALA A 561 -14.29 14.42 -38.75
N VAL A 562 -15.09 13.44 -39.23
CA VAL A 562 -16.55 13.48 -39.09
C VAL A 562 -16.93 13.34 -37.62
N GLN A 563 -16.41 12.31 -36.93
CA GLN A 563 -16.77 12.04 -35.54
C GLN A 563 -16.36 13.18 -34.60
N LEU A 564 -15.15 13.73 -34.78
CA LEU A 564 -14.66 14.85 -33.97
C LEU A 564 -15.49 16.12 -34.16
N ILE A 565 -15.86 16.44 -35.41
CA ILE A 565 -16.75 17.58 -35.68
C ILE A 565 -18.14 17.37 -35.10
N ASP A 566 -18.70 16.17 -35.23
CA ASP A 566 -20.03 15.85 -34.67
C ASP A 566 -20.02 15.97 -33.14
N ALA A 567 -18.91 15.61 -32.48
CA ALA A 567 -18.74 15.76 -31.03
C ALA A 567 -18.62 17.22 -30.56
N CYS A 568 -18.28 18.15 -31.47
CA CYS A 568 -18.17 19.59 -31.17
C CYS A 568 -19.52 20.33 -31.13
N ALA A 569 -20.62 19.66 -31.46
CA ALA A 569 -21.94 20.27 -31.54
C ALA A 569 -22.47 20.69 -30.17
N GLY A 570 -23.10 21.87 -30.10
CA GLY A 570 -23.78 22.36 -28.89
C GLY A 570 -23.11 23.58 -28.27
N LEU A 571 -23.74 24.16 -27.25
CA LEU A 571 -23.33 25.43 -26.64
C LEU A 571 -23.15 25.34 -25.11
N GLU A 572 -23.33 24.14 -24.57
CA GLU A 572 -23.12 23.84 -23.15
C GLU A 572 -21.61 23.82 -22.83
N ALA A 573 -21.27 23.91 -21.54
CA ALA A 573 -19.88 23.99 -21.09
C ALA A 573 -19.06 22.73 -21.42
N ASP A 574 -19.64 21.53 -21.23
CA ASP A 574 -18.98 20.28 -21.62
C ASP A 574 -18.66 20.23 -23.12
N ALA A 575 -19.56 20.78 -23.95
CA ALA A 575 -19.32 20.88 -25.39
C ALA A 575 -18.18 21.87 -25.70
N ALA A 576 -18.02 22.94 -24.90
CA ALA A 576 -16.89 23.85 -25.01
C ALA A 576 -15.57 23.14 -24.68
N LEU A 577 -15.52 22.35 -23.61
CA LEU A 577 -14.33 21.55 -23.26
C LEU A 577 -13.96 20.57 -24.39
N ARG A 578 -14.93 19.84 -24.94
CA ARG A 578 -14.70 18.98 -26.12
C ARG A 578 -14.20 19.73 -27.33
N ARG A 579 -14.71 20.94 -27.61
CA ARG A 579 -14.22 21.78 -28.72
C ARG A 579 -12.76 22.20 -28.53
N LEU A 580 -12.36 22.50 -27.29
CA LEU A 580 -10.98 22.84 -26.96
C LEU A 580 -10.05 21.65 -27.18
N ALA A 581 -10.45 20.45 -26.72
CA ALA A 581 -9.70 19.22 -26.95
C ALA A 581 -9.65 18.82 -28.44
N ALA A 582 -10.74 19.04 -29.20
CA ALA A 582 -10.82 18.64 -30.61
C ALA A 582 -10.04 19.56 -31.56
N ALA A 583 -9.92 20.85 -31.25
CA ALA A 583 -9.25 21.83 -32.10
C ALA A 583 -7.81 21.44 -32.49
N PRO A 584 -6.89 21.05 -31.57
CA PRO A 584 -5.55 20.60 -31.95
C PRO A 584 -5.57 19.32 -32.78
N VAL A 585 -6.43 18.35 -32.44
CA VAL A 585 -6.59 17.09 -33.20
C VAL A 585 -6.98 17.35 -34.65
N LEU A 586 -8.00 18.18 -34.85
CA LEU A 586 -8.48 18.55 -36.18
C LEU A 586 -7.44 19.35 -36.97
N ALA A 587 -6.61 20.13 -36.27
CA ALA A 587 -5.54 20.89 -36.87
C ALA A 587 -4.38 20.01 -37.38
N GLU A 588 -4.25 18.76 -36.94
CA GLU A 588 -3.24 17.80 -37.43
C GLU A 588 -3.68 17.05 -38.70
N LEU A 589 -4.98 16.92 -38.96
CA LEU A 589 -5.53 16.16 -40.10
C LEU A 589 -5.18 16.78 -41.47
N ASP A 590 -4.34 16.11 -42.26
CA ASP A 590 -3.83 16.59 -43.55
C ASP A 590 -4.42 15.88 -44.79
N GLU A 591 -5.15 14.79 -44.60
CA GLU A 591 -5.76 14.06 -45.71
C GLU A 591 -6.79 14.92 -46.47
N PRO A 592 -6.79 14.91 -47.82
CA PRO A 592 -7.74 15.68 -48.61
C PRO A 592 -9.21 15.43 -48.26
N ARG A 593 -9.54 14.21 -47.85
CA ARG A 593 -10.90 13.83 -47.42
C ARG A 593 -11.26 14.45 -46.08
N ALA A 594 -10.35 14.45 -45.11
CA ALA A 594 -10.55 15.09 -43.81
C ALA A 594 -10.71 16.61 -43.98
N LEU A 595 -9.83 17.25 -44.76
CA LEU A 595 -9.94 18.68 -45.07
C LEU A 595 -11.24 19.06 -45.77
N ALA A 596 -11.78 18.19 -46.63
CA ALA A 596 -13.09 18.40 -47.25
C ALA A 596 -14.24 18.36 -46.22
N VAL A 597 -14.14 17.51 -45.19
CA VAL A 597 -15.09 17.47 -44.06
C VAL A 597 -15.01 18.78 -43.27
N LEU A 598 -13.82 19.24 -42.91
CA LEU A 598 -13.64 20.50 -42.17
C LEU A 598 -14.21 21.69 -42.93
N ARG A 599 -13.92 21.83 -44.23
CA ARG A 599 -14.45 22.93 -45.05
C ARG A 599 -15.98 22.90 -45.14
N LYS A 600 -16.57 21.70 -45.21
CA LYS A 600 -18.04 21.53 -45.19
C LYS A 600 -18.64 21.89 -43.84
N ALA A 601 -17.98 21.51 -42.74
CA ALA A 601 -18.41 21.82 -41.38
C ALA A 601 -18.32 23.32 -41.08
N ALA A 602 -17.24 23.99 -41.48
CA ALA A 602 -17.07 25.44 -41.33
C ALA A 602 -18.14 26.26 -42.07
N ALA A 603 -18.67 25.72 -43.18
CA ALA A 603 -19.79 26.31 -43.92
C ALA A 603 -21.18 25.92 -43.38
N SER A 604 -21.24 25.09 -42.34
CA SER A 604 -22.50 24.67 -41.73
C SER A 604 -23.09 25.77 -40.83
N GLN A 605 -24.30 25.54 -40.32
CA GLN A 605 -24.99 26.42 -39.38
C GLN A 605 -25.16 25.73 -38.01
N VAL A 606 -24.39 24.67 -37.75
CA VAL A 606 -24.44 23.92 -36.49
C VAL A 606 -23.47 24.62 -35.53
N PRO A 607 -23.97 25.24 -34.44
CA PRO A 607 -23.12 25.95 -33.50
C PRO A 607 -22.10 25.01 -32.84
N GLY A 608 -20.88 25.49 -32.69
CA GLY A 608 -19.74 24.74 -32.19
C GLY A 608 -18.99 24.00 -33.31
N CYS A 609 -19.70 23.26 -34.17
CA CYS A 609 -19.09 22.55 -35.30
C CYS A 609 -18.46 23.51 -36.31
N ALA A 610 -19.19 24.57 -36.69
CA ALA A 610 -18.73 25.51 -37.70
C ALA A 610 -17.52 26.30 -37.22
N GLU A 611 -17.56 26.78 -35.99
CA GLU A 611 -16.51 27.56 -35.36
C GLU A 611 -15.25 26.73 -35.13
N THR A 612 -15.36 25.52 -34.56
CA THR A 612 -14.20 24.64 -34.35
C THR A 612 -13.54 24.22 -35.66
N ALA A 613 -14.33 23.88 -36.69
CA ALA A 613 -13.79 23.56 -38.00
C ALA A 613 -13.07 24.76 -38.63
N ALA A 614 -13.62 25.97 -38.47
CA ALA A 614 -13.02 27.18 -38.98
C ALA A 614 -11.75 27.57 -38.23
N ILE A 615 -11.69 27.37 -36.91
CA ILE A 615 -10.48 27.54 -36.09
C ILE A 615 -9.37 26.59 -36.56
N ALA A 616 -9.68 25.30 -36.76
CA ALA A 616 -8.72 24.31 -37.23
C ALA A 616 -8.15 24.66 -38.63
N LEU A 617 -9.01 25.14 -39.55
CA LEU A 617 -8.57 25.61 -40.87
C LEU A 617 -7.74 26.90 -40.80
N ALA A 618 -8.12 27.84 -39.93
CA ALA A 618 -7.40 29.10 -39.75
C ALA A 618 -5.97 28.89 -39.26
N GLY A 619 -5.74 27.90 -38.39
CA GLY A 619 -4.40 27.47 -37.97
C GLY A 619 -3.51 27.02 -39.14
N ARG A 620 -4.11 26.61 -40.26
CA ARG A 620 -3.43 26.23 -41.51
C ARG A 620 -3.29 27.38 -42.50
N GLY A 621 -3.72 28.59 -42.13
CA GLY A 621 -3.76 29.76 -43.01
C GLY A 621 -4.95 29.80 -43.97
N GLU A 622 -5.92 28.87 -43.83
CA GLU A 622 -7.18 28.88 -44.58
C GLU A 622 -8.27 29.53 -43.72
N ILE A 623 -8.59 30.80 -43.95
CA ILE A 623 -9.69 31.48 -43.25
C ILE A 623 -10.99 31.27 -44.05
N PRO A 624 -11.98 30.51 -43.56
CA PRO A 624 -13.22 30.28 -44.30
C PRO A 624 -14.06 31.56 -44.44
N GLU A 625 -14.84 31.66 -45.51
CA GLU A 625 -15.73 32.81 -45.72
C GLU A 625 -16.75 32.95 -44.57
N GLY A 626 -16.91 34.17 -44.06
CA GLY A 626 -17.81 34.47 -42.94
C GLY A 626 -17.17 34.38 -41.56
N HIS A 627 -15.93 33.91 -41.47
CA HIS A 627 -15.22 33.71 -40.20
C HIS A 627 -14.01 34.65 -40.10
N GLY A 628 -14.10 35.68 -39.25
CA GLY A 628 -13.09 36.74 -39.11
C GLY A 628 -12.47 36.82 -37.71
N PRO A 629 -12.11 38.03 -37.20
CA PRO A 629 -11.63 38.22 -35.82
C PRO A 629 -12.57 37.67 -34.74
N GLU A 630 -13.84 37.48 -35.09
CA GLU A 630 -14.90 36.95 -34.22
C GLU A 630 -14.66 35.48 -33.82
N LEU A 631 -13.92 34.70 -34.60
CA LEU A 631 -13.52 33.33 -34.23
C LEU A 631 -12.57 33.31 -33.01
N GLN A 632 -11.65 34.27 -32.94
CA GLN A 632 -10.74 34.38 -31.79
C GLN A 632 -11.52 34.73 -30.52
N LEU A 633 -12.56 35.55 -30.65
CA LEU A 633 -13.47 35.85 -29.55
C LEU A 633 -14.26 34.61 -29.12
N TRP A 634 -14.75 33.81 -30.07
CA TRP A 634 -15.43 32.55 -29.77
C TRP A 634 -14.53 31.56 -29.02
N GLY A 635 -13.33 31.31 -29.54
CA GLY A 635 -12.38 30.42 -28.88
C GLY A 635 -12.04 30.88 -27.46
N LEU A 636 -11.85 32.18 -27.25
CA LEU A 636 -11.60 32.75 -25.93
C LEU A 636 -12.80 32.62 -24.98
N VAL A 637 -14.04 32.72 -25.50
CA VAL A 637 -15.25 32.45 -24.70
C VAL A 637 -15.32 30.98 -24.31
N ASP A 638 -15.04 30.05 -25.23
CA ASP A 638 -15.01 28.60 -24.93
C ASP A 638 -13.97 28.25 -23.85
N HIS A 639 -12.75 28.82 -23.93
CA HIS A 639 -11.70 28.63 -22.91
C HIS A 639 -12.13 29.03 -21.50
N LEU A 640 -12.98 30.06 -21.39
CA LEU A 640 -13.46 30.54 -20.09
C LEU A 640 -14.79 29.89 -19.70
N TRP A 641 -15.58 29.45 -20.67
CA TRP A 641 -16.90 28.84 -20.43
C TRP A 641 -16.78 27.40 -19.94
N GLY A 642 -15.85 26.62 -20.49
CA GLY A 642 -15.62 25.23 -20.08
C GLY A 642 -15.42 25.09 -18.56
N PRO A 643 -14.39 25.72 -17.97
CA PRO A 643 -14.17 25.68 -16.53
C PRO A 643 -15.32 26.30 -15.71
N LEU A 644 -15.92 27.39 -16.20
CA LEU A 644 -17.02 28.07 -15.50
C LEU A 644 -18.28 27.20 -15.39
N GLY A 645 -18.53 26.34 -16.37
CA GLY A 645 -19.67 25.43 -16.32
C GLY A 645 -19.50 24.29 -15.32
N VAL A 646 -18.27 23.97 -14.93
CA VAL A 646 -17.97 23.04 -13.83
C VAL A 646 -18.23 23.74 -12.50
N ALA A 647 -17.51 24.84 -12.24
CA ALA A 647 -17.66 25.65 -11.03
C ALA A 647 -17.02 27.05 -11.18
N ASP A 648 -17.44 27.99 -10.32
CA ASP A 648 -16.80 29.31 -10.20
C ASP A 648 -15.32 29.16 -9.76
N GLU A 649 -15.06 28.17 -8.89
CA GLU A 649 -13.76 27.77 -8.38
C GLU A 649 -12.86 27.18 -9.48
N ALA A 650 -13.42 26.35 -10.36
CA ALA A 650 -12.68 25.76 -11.48
C ALA A 650 -12.18 26.84 -12.47
N LEU A 651 -13.00 27.87 -12.75
CA LEU A 651 -12.53 29.03 -13.53
C LEU A 651 -11.45 29.83 -12.80
N ALA A 652 -11.52 29.94 -11.47
CA ALA A 652 -10.50 30.62 -10.69
C ALA A 652 -9.15 29.89 -10.78
N MET A 653 -9.17 28.56 -10.57
CA MET A 653 -8.00 27.69 -10.69
C MET A 653 -7.40 27.74 -12.09
N PHE A 654 -8.23 27.65 -13.13
CA PHE A 654 -7.79 27.80 -14.52
C PHE A 654 -7.10 29.14 -14.77
N LEU A 655 -7.66 30.26 -14.31
CA LEU A 655 -7.05 31.59 -14.48
C LEU A 655 -5.75 31.75 -13.67
N GLU A 656 -5.54 30.94 -12.64
CA GLU A 656 -4.30 30.91 -11.87
C GLU A 656 -3.23 30.08 -12.59
N GLN A 657 -3.55 28.84 -12.99
CA GLN A 657 -2.65 27.90 -13.67
C GLN A 657 -2.30 28.32 -15.11
N GLU A 658 -3.31 28.64 -15.91
CA GLU A 658 -3.19 29.02 -17.33
C GLU A 658 -3.21 30.53 -17.54
N GLY A 659 -3.07 31.32 -16.47
CA GLY A 659 -3.15 32.78 -16.54
C GLY A 659 -2.14 33.39 -17.50
N ASP A 660 -0.93 32.85 -17.59
CA ASP A 660 0.12 33.43 -18.42
C ASP A 660 -0.10 33.17 -19.92
N SER A 661 -0.82 32.09 -20.28
CA SER A 661 -1.18 31.75 -21.66
C SER A 661 -2.43 32.52 -22.11
N VAL A 662 -3.47 32.63 -21.26
CA VAL A 662 -4.79 33.17 -21.63
C VAL A 662 -4.92 34.68 -21.39
N LEU A 663 -4.35 35.23 -20.31
CA LEU A 663 -4.55 36.64 -19.94
C LEU A 663 -4.08 37.65 -20.99
N PRO A 664 -2.96 37.45 -21.72
CA PRO A 664 -2.54 38.39 -22.77
C PRO A 664 -3.59 38.51 -23.89
N PHE A 665 -4.21 37.40 -24.29
CA PHE A 665 -5.27 37.40 -25.30
C PHE A 665 -6.57 38.00 -24.75
N LEU A 666 -6.91 37.69 -23.50
CA LEU A 666 -8.06 38.26 -22.82
C LEU A 666 -7.95 39.78 -22.68
N ASP A 667 -6.77 40.30 -22.33
CA ASP A 667 -6.54 41.74 -22.24
C ASP A 667 -6.65 42.45 -23.59
N GLN A 668 -6.19 41.82 -24.67
CA GLN A 668 -6.36 42.35 -26.02
C GLN A 668 -7.84 42.36 -26.46
N ALA A 669 -8.56 41.28 -26.18
CA ALA A 669 -9.94 41.10 -26.62
C ALA A 669 -11.00 41.74 -25.69
N ALA A 670 -10.62 42.19 -24.48
CA ALA A 670 -11.57 42.56 -23.42
C ALA A 670 -12.66 43.56 -23.83
N ASP A 671 -12.34 44.55 -24.68
CA ASP A 671 -13.29 45.60 -25.09
C ASP A 671 -14.20 45.18 -26.27
N ASP A 672 -13.85 44.08 -26.94
CA ASP A 672 -14.55 43.56 -28.12
C ASP A 672 -15.25 42.21 -27.86
N LEU A 673 -14.92 41.51 -26.76
CA LEU A 673 -15.48 40.19 -26.43
C LEU A 673 -17.00 40.15 -26.35
N TRP A 674 -17.66 41.27 -25.98
CA TRP A 674 -19.13 41.39 -25.96
C TRP A 674 -19.78 41.25 -27.35
N ARG A 675 -19.00 41.38 -28.43
CA ARG A 675 -19.47 41.17 -29.81
C ARG A 675 -19.53 39.70 -30.20
N CYS A 676 -18.97 38.80 -29.39
CA CYS A 676 -19.09 37.37 -29.63
C CYS A 676 -20.56 36.94 -29.60
N ASP A 677 -20.96 36.14 -30.57
CA ASP A 677 -22.32 35.62 -30.68
C ASP A 677 -22.59 34.38 -29.80
N HIS A 678 -21.60 33.94 -29.01
CA HIS A 678 -21.72 32.84 -28.07
C HIS A 678 -22.68 33.18 -26.91
N PRO A 679 -23.69 32.34 -26.57
CA PRO A 679 -24.66 32.64 -25.50
C PRO A 679 -24.03 32.84 -24.13
N ALA A 680 -22.95 32.12 -23.82
CA ALA A 680 -22.26 32.22 -22.53
C ALA A 680 -21.40 33.50 -22.37
N THR A 681 -21.23 34.33 -23.40
CA THR A 681 -20.36 35.52 -23.35
C THR A 681 -20.67 36.44 -22.18
N GLY A 682 -21.95 36.63 -21.84
CA GLY A 682 -22.36 37.44 -20.69
C GLY A 682 -21.88 36.86 -19.35
N ALA A 683 -22.12 35.57 -19.15
CA ALA A 683 -21.74 34.86 -17.92
C ALA A 683 -20.22 34.84 -17.74
N VAL A 684 -19.48 34.51 -18.80
CA VAL A 684 -18.01 34.51 -18.82
C VAL A 684 -17.43 35.88 -18.47
N LEU A 685 -17.93 36.96 -19.08
CA LEU A 685 -17.44 38.32 -18.82
C LEU A 685 -17.69 38.76 -17.37
N ASP A 686 -18.86 38.42 -16.81
CA ASP A 686 -19.22 38.73 -15.43
C ASP A 686 -18.34 37.94 -14.44
N ALA A 687 -18.18 36.62 -14.65
CA ALA A 687 -17.38 35.74 -13.80
C ALA A 687 -15.88 36.09 -13.86
N ALA A 688 -15.28 36.16 -15.04
CA ALA A 688 -13.87 36.53 -15.20
C ALA A 688 -13.58 37.93 -14.65
N GLY A 689 -14.50 38.89 -14.87
CA GLY A 689 -14.39 40.23 -14.30
C GLY A 689 -14.48 40.26 -12.76
N ARG A 690 -15.21 39.32 -12.15
CA ARG A 690 -15.25 39.12 -10.69
C ARG A 690 -13.94 38.53 -10.19
N LEU A 691 -13.51 37.40 -10.73
CA LEU A 691 -12.35 36.63 -10.29
C LEU A 691 -11.02 37.39 -10.47
N LEU A 692 -10.82 38.05 -11.62
CA LEU A 692 -9.59 38.80 -11.90
C LEU A 692 -9.44 40.11 -11.12
N ARG A 693 -10.41 40.50 -10.30
CA ARG A 693 -10.37 41.78 -9.57
C ARG A 693 -9.16 41.90 -8.64
N ALA A 694 -8.73 40.80 -8.03
CA ALA A 694 -7.59 40.77 -7.13
C ALA A 694 -6.26 40.88 -7.90
N ARG A 695 -6.16 40.18 -9.04
CA ARG A 695 -4.96 40.09 -9.89
C ARG A 695 -4.77 41.31 -10.80
N ASP A 696 -5.80 41.72 -11.54
CA ASP A 696 -5.78 42.87 -12.44
C ASP A 696 -7.09 43.68 -12.41
N LYS A 697 -7.07 44.78 -11.65
CA LYS A 697 -8.22 45.67 -11.50
C LYS A 697 -8.60 46.40 -12.80
N ALA A 698 -7.65 46.64 -13.70
CA ALA A 698 -7.89 47.37 -14.94
C ALA A 698 -8.59 46.47 -15.96
N LEU A 699 -8.09 45.25 -16.15
CA LEU A 699 -8.70 44.21 -16.98
C LEU A 699 -10.09 43.85 -16.46
N ALA A 700 -10.23 43.56 -15.17
CA ALA A 700 -11.51 43.26 -14.53
C ALA A 700 -12.57 44.35 -14.77
N LYS A 701 -12.16 45.63 -14.77
CA LYS A 701 -13.05 46.76 -15.08
C LYS A 701 -13.45 46.79 -16.55
N ARG A 702 -12.57 46.45 -17.48
CA ARG A 702 -12.87 46.36 -18.92
C ARG A 702 -13.88 45.25 -19.19
N LEU A 703 -13.64 44.04 -18.65
CA LEU A 703 -14.53 42.89 -18.81
C LEU A 703 -15.96 43.18 -18.29
N ARG A 704 -16.09 43.75 -17.09
CA ARG A 704 -17.42 44.15 -16.56
C ARG A 704 -18.12 45.20 -17.43
N ARG A 705 -17.39 46.15 -18.01
CA ARG A 705 -17.98 47.12 -18.96
C ARG A 705 -18.48 46.42 -20.22
N SER A 706 -17.73 45.46 -20.73
CA SER A 706 -18.16 44.63 -21.85
C SER A 706 -19.38 43.78 -21.50
N ALA A 707 -19.45 43.22 -20.29
CA ALA A 707 -20.63 42.47 -19.81
C ALA A 707 -21.91 43.32 -19.82
N THR A 708 -21.82 44.62 -19.49
CA THR A 708 -22.99 45.53 -19.54
C THR A 708 -23.49 45.83 -20.96
N ARG A 709 -22.68 45.53 -21.98
CA ARG A 709 -23.03 45.71 -23.39
C ARG A 709 -23.67 44.47 -24.01
N VAL A 710 -23.56 43.30 -23.35
CA VAL A 710 -24.24 42.08 -23.76
C VAL A 710 -25.75 42.25 -23.49
N GLY A 711 -26.56 42.16 -24.55
CA GLY A 711 -28.00 42.39 -24.47
C GLY A 711 -28.73 41.43 -23.52
N PRO A 712 -29.87 41.83 -22.92
CA PRO A 712 -30.58 41.05 -21.89
C PRO A 712 -31.17 39.71 -22.37
N GLY A 713 -31.16 39.41 -23.68
CA GLY A 713 -31.58 38.13 -24.24
C GLY A 713 -30.44 37.12 -24.50
N ARG A 714 -29.20 37.43 -24.09
CA ARG A 714 -28.00 36.59 -24.20
C ARG A 714 -27.34 36.33 -22.83
N ARG A 715 -28.13 36.36 -21.75
CA ARG A 715 -27.72 35.89 -20.43
C ARG A 715 -28.45 34.57 -20.19
N PRO A 716 -27.73 33.47 -19.89
CA PRO A 716 -28.35 32.15 -19.72
C PRO A 716 -29.41 32.14 -18.62
#